data_AF-A0A2V5P7G0-F1
#
_entry.id   AF-A0A2V5P7G0-F1
#
_cell.length_a   1.000
_cell.length_b   1.000
_cell.length_c   1.000
_cell.angle_alpha   90.00
_cell.angle_beta   90.00
_cell.angle_gamma   90.00
#
_symmetry.space_group_name_H-M   'P 1'
#
loop_
_entity.id
_entity.type
_entity.pdbx_description
1 polymer ?
#
loop_
_entity_poly.entity_id
_entity_poly.type
_entity_poly.pdbx_seq_one_letter_code
_entity_poly.pdbx_strand_id
1 'polypeptide(L)'
;EDNECFIFHRCTPTDCDVINTLADELRTKRQVNVSDDHIALISEWDTFYGRALPVTFERKVSGMALNQLADGKHPQNIFIYHYLRGIDGKLPGTSAGEGAKTEEKKSQTDEKKQSSLAREMPEGLNQADYLRRLARELADRNEEFRRKGKREIKAVGVLGSDVYDKLLVMEALRDALPNAIFFTNQLDARLAHPDEWRWTRNLLVGSPFGLTLREEYQDVPPFRESDQTAFYTATLLATGHPARADFLKSRDVLRPVRLYEIGRKGAFDLTPRSTNEKTLQPDNFDMEQWWNPWRRKLTLAIGLFAMGAIAWSIFAILGHANASKDMKRYWSERAERSLVRVLGSSWGMFVILGVCSVVLVWAISCHDASGGEPYSWNDGISIWPTETLRLLAALLSLFYLWTISRALYRSERKVESDFALPKCADSPEKLAPPRAELPEKSWWRRLIAPVTVRHWKCYKDNTIDAARLWTYYCESGTQRARWLRIGPLIICFIGAASCLLLLLGAPAVPARGDWARNWDLVFLGLAILASVTVTFYVADVMLLCRRFIHYLMKDVTTWPPEAVTNLRGRWSRSEGATVAAEGEIPPNDLLREYLDIDFIARATEFVGRLIFYPFILISLLIISRLGVFDHWTWPVALLIIVAFNAGYAAFSVVYLRRTAERARQRSLKRLHDMLISYTAMGEGDGKEAKTIREATTLIQNEDRGAFAAISQQPLAAALLLPSGSAGIWALLQFFPRLFSG
;
A
#
# COMPACT_ATOMS: atom_id res chain seq x y z
N GLU A 1 -6.72 -77.56 -1.07
CA GLU A 1 -6.04 -76.26 -1.10
C GLU A 1 -6.98 -75.30 -1.80
N ASP A 2 -7.76 -74.55 -1.01
CA ASP A 2 -8.69 -73.56 -1.53
C ASP A 2 -7.87 -72.42 -2.13
N ASN A 3 -8.12 -72.11 -3.41
CA ASN A 3 -7.58 -70.93 -4.07
C ASN A 3 -8.19 -69.67 -3.42
N GLU A 4 -7.61 -69.21 -2.32
CA GLU A 4 -7.96 -67.91 -1.76
C GLU A 4 -7.59 -66.82 -2.77
N CYS A 5 -8.60 -66.20 -3.38
CA CYS A 5 -8.44 -65.10 -4.31
C CYS A 5 -8.07 -63.84 -3.52
N PHE A 6 -6.78 -63.48 -3.51
CA PHE A 6 -6.32 -62.23 -2.91
C PHE A 6 -6.77 -61.03 -3.75
N ILE A 7 -7.53 -60.11 -3.14
CA ILE A 7 -7.95 -58.86 -3.76
C ILE A 7 -7.09 -57.72 -3.22
N PHE A 8 -6.31 -57.09 -4.09
CA PHE A 8 -5.51 -55.92 -3.76
C PHE A 8 -6.30 -54.63 -3.97
N HIS A 9 -6.48 -53.85 -2.90
CA HIS A 9 -7.14 -52.55 -2.94
C HIS A 9 -6.11 -51.42 -2.84
N ARG A 10 -6.18 -50.45 -3.76
CA ARG A 10 -5.44 -49.19 -3.64
C ARG A 10 -6.15 -48.31 -2.61
N CYS A 11 -5.44 -47.95 -1.54
CA CYS A 11 -5.96 -47.16 -0.42
C CYS A 11 -5.58 -45.67 -0.49
N THR A 12 -5.09 -45.21 -1.65
CA THR A 12 -4.69 -43.81 -1.91
C THR A 12 -5.26 -43.34 -3.25
N PRO A 13 -5.55 -42.03 -3.41
CA PRO A 13 -5.70 -41.40 -4.71
C PRO A 13 -4.49 -41.68 -5.63
N THR A 14 -4.70 -41.61 -6.95
CA THR A 14 -3.61 -41.84 -7.90
C THR A 14 -2.72 -40.60 -8.04
N ASP A 15 -1.45 -40.79 -8.41
CA ASP A 15 -0.56 -39.66 -8.70
C ASP A 15 -1.08 -38.79 -9.86
N CYS A 16 -1.80 -39.40 -10.80
CA CYS A 16 -2.56 -38.68 -11.82
C CYS A 16 -3.60 -37.76 -11.20
N ASP A 17 -4.37 -38.20 -10.20
CA ASP A 17 -5.33 -37.34 -9.52
C ASP A 17 -4.61 -36.15 -8.85
N VAL A 18 -3.49 -36.40 -8.16
CA VAL A 18 -2.69 -35.35 -7.47
C VAL A 18 -2.17 -34.30 -8.45
N ILE A 19 -1.52 -34.75 -9.51
CA ILE A 19 -0.93 -33.88 -10.53
C ILE A 19 -2.02 -33.14 -11.31
N ASN A 20 -3.16 -33.78 -11.59
CA ASN A 20 -4.29 -33.13 -12.23
C ASN A 20 -4.85 -31.99 -11.37
N THR A 21 -5.01 -32.22 -10.06
CA THR A 21 -5.47 -31.17 -9.13
C THR A 21 -4.51 -29.99 -9.09
N LEU A 22 -3.19 -30.23 -9.06
CA LEU A 22 -2.19 -29.16 -9.13
C LEU A 22 -2.25 -28.39 -10.45
N ALA A 23 -2.30 -29.09 -11.59
CA ALA A 23 -2.40 -28.47 -12.90
C ALA A 23 -3.70 -27.65 -13.07
N ASP A 24 -4.82 -28.15 -12.55
CA ASP A 24 -6.11 -27.47 -12.58
C ASP A 24 -6.10 -26.21 -11.69
N GLU A 25 -5.46 -26.25 -10.52
CA GLU A 25 -5.28 -25.07 -9.65
C GLU A 25 -4.41 -24.00 -10.32
N LEU A 26 -3.28 -24.40 -10.92
CA LEU A 26 -2.39 -23.49 -11.65
C LEU A 26 -3.14 -22.79 -12.78
N ARG A 27 -3.94 -23.55 -13.54
CA ARG A 27 -4.72 -23.07 -14.67
C ARG A 27 -5.85 -22.13 -14.24
N THR A 28 -6.66 -22.55 -13.27
CA THR A 28 -7.95 -21.89 -12.97
C THR A 28 -7.83 -20.78 -11.93
N LYS A 29 -6.92 -20.91 -10.95
CA LYS A 29 -6.81 -19.98 -9.83
C LYS A 29 -5.54 -19.15 -9.85
N ARG A 30 -4.43 -19.67 -10.40
CA ARG A 30 -3.13 -18.97 -10.41
C ARG A 30 -2.73 -18.33 -11.75
N GLN A 31 -3.63 -18.29 -12.74
CA GLN A 31 -3.39 -17.60 -14.03
C GLN A 31 -2.16 -18.10 -14.80
N VAL A 32 -1.76 -19.35 -14.55
CA VAL A 32 -0.75 -20.02 -15.36
C VAL A 32 -1.48 -20.60 -16.55
N ASN A 33 -1.32 -20.00 -17.72
CA ASN A 33 -1.78 -20.62 -18.95
C ASN A 33 -0.83 -21.77 -19.26
N VAL A 34 -1.16 -22.95 -18.73
CA VAL A 34 -0.28 -24.12 -18.71
C VAL A 34 0.13 -24.56 -20.13
N SER A 35 -0.62 -24.18 -21.16
CA SER A 35 -0.33 -24.48 -22.57
C SER A 35 0.70 -23.55 -23.21
N ASP A 36 0.82 -22.30 -22.73
CA ASP A 36 1.68 -21.27 -23.35
C ASP A 36 2.80 -20.78 -22.42
N ASP A 37 2.54 -20.71 -21.12
CA ASP A 37 3.49 -20.22 -20.13
C ASP A 37 4.59 -21.25 -19.90
N HIS A 38 5.81 -20.76 -19.63
CA HIS A 38 6.95 -21.62 -19.39
C HIS A 38 6.92 -22.20 -17.97
N ILE A 39 7.13 -23.51 -17.85
CA ILE A 39 7.07 -24.26 -16.59
C ILE A 39 8.32 -25.11 -16.46
N ALA A 40 8.99 -25.03 -15.31
CA ALA A 40 10.10 -25.91 -14.98
C ALA A 40 9.63 -27.01 -14.03
N LEU A 41 9.94 -28.27 -14.32
CA LEU A 41 9.68 -29.42 -13.46
C LEU A 41 11.02 -30.01 -13.03
N ILE A 42 11.30 -30.02 -11.74
CA ILE A 42 12.52 -30.57 -11.15
C ILE A 42 12.13 -31.84 -10.40
N SER A 43 12.71 -32.98 -10.76
CA SER A 43 12.28 -34.29 -10.22
C SER A 43 13.43 -35.26 -9.97
N GLU A 44 13.24 -36.20 -9.04
CA GLU A 44 14.19 -37.30 -8.81
C GLU A 44 14.34 -38.17 -10.08
N TRP A 45 15.58 -38.43 -10.49
CA TRP A 45 15.88 -39.29 -11.65
C TRP A 45 15.88 -40.77 -11.30
N ASP A 46 16.34 -41.14 -10.12
CA ASP A 46 16.65 -42.52 -9.73
C ASP A 46 15.40 -43.32 -9.37
N THR A 47 14.30 -42.67 -8.97
CA THR A 47 13.04 -43.33 -8.61
C THR A 47 12.06 -43.40 -9.79
N PHE A 48 11.34 -44.53 -9.95
CA PHE A 48 10.25 -44.61 -10.94
C PHE A 48 9.17 -43.55 -10.65
N TYR A 49 8.90 -43.33 -9.36
CA TYR A 49 7.97 -42.31 -8.89
C TYR A 49 8.37 -40.91 -9.37
N GLY A 50 9.62 -40.49 -9.11
CA GLY A 50 10.14 -39.20 -9.54
C GLY A 50 10.08 -38.99 -11.05
N ARG A 51 10.45 -40.01 -11.84
CA ARG A 51 10.38 -39.95 -13.31
C ARG A 51 8.95 -39.90 -13.86
N ALA A 52 7.98 -40.52 -13.18
CA ALA A 52 6.60 -40.59 -13.66
C ALA A 52 5.80 -39.28 -13.45
N LEU A 53 6.13 -38.50 -12.41
CA LEU A 53 5.38 -37.28 -12.07
C LEU A 53 5.45 -36.19 -13.15
N PRO A 54 6.62 -35.80 -13.70
CA PRO A 54 6.69 -34.82 -14.78
C PRO A 54 5.96 -35.26 -16.04
N VAL A 55 6.10 -36.53 -16.43
CA VAL A 55 5.42 -37.10 -17.61
C VAL A 55 3.90 -37.03 -17.46
N THR A 56 3.41 -37.29 -16.24
CA THR A 56 1.98 -37.17 -15.92
C THR A 56 1.50 -35.72 -16.03
N PHE A 57 2.31 -34.77 -15.59
CA PHE A 57 2.03 -33.35 -15.73
C PHE A 57 2.00 -32.93 -17.20
N GLU A 58 3.01 -33.31 -18.00
CA GLU A 58 3.06 -33.04 -19.44
C GLU A 58 1.82 -33.58 -20.15
N ARG A 59 1.41 -34.82 -19.85
CA ARG A 59 0.21 -35.44 -20.42
C ARG A 59 -1.04 -34.62 -20.15
N LYS A 60 -1.25 -34.19 -18.90
CA LYS A 60 -2.44 -33.41 -18.50
C LYS A 60 -2.49 -32.05 -19.20
N VAL A 61 -1.33 -31.41 -19.36
CA VAL A 61 -1.22 -30.05 -19.89
C VAL A 61 -1.28 -30.00 -21.41
N SER A 62 -0.56 -30.90 -22.07
CA SER A 62 -0.47 -30.96 -23.53
C SER A 62 -1.65 -31.71 -24.17
N GLY A 63 -2.34 -32.57 -23.40
CA GLY A 63 -3.33 -33.51 -23.92
C GLY A 63 -2.73 -34.62 -24.80
N MET A 64 -1.40 -34.70 -24.91
CA MET A 64 -0.70 -35.73 -25.69
C MET A 64 -0.91 -37.12 -25.09
N ALA A 65 -0.91 -38.13 -25.94
CA ALA A 65 -0.97 -39.52 -25.49
C ALA A 65 0.39 -39.97 -24.93
N LEU A 66 0.38 -40.89 -23.96
CA LEU A 66 1.61 -41.33 -23.25
C LEU A 66 2.66 -41.93 -24.19
N ASN A 67 2.22 -42.62 -25.25
CA ASN A 67 3.11 -43.15 -26.28
C ASN A 67 3.87 -42.05 -27.03
N GLN A 68 3.23 -40.92 -27.31
CA GLN A 68 3.89 -39.78 -27.98
C GLN A 68 4.97 -39.15 -27.10
N LEU A 69 4.70 -39.02 -25.79
CA LEU A 69 5.68 -38.55 -24.82
C LEU A 69 6.85 -39.54 -24.70
N ALA A 70 6.56 -40.85 -24.71
CA ALA A 70 7.58 -41.90 -24.68
C ALA A 70 8.45 -41.92 -25.97
N ASP A 71 7.89 -41.54 -27.11
CA ASP A 71 8.59 -41.37 -28.39
C ASP A 71 9.44 -40.07 -28.44
N GLY A 72 9.55 -39.34 -27.33
CA GLY A 72 10.37 -38.13 -27.20
C GLY A 72 9.70 -36.84 -27.70
N LYS A 73 8.39 -36.86 -27.97
CA LYS A 73 7.64 -35.64 -28.32
C LYS A 73 7.20 -34.93 -27.05
N HIS A 74 7.95 -33.91 -26.64
CA HIS A 74 7.62 -33.10 -25.46
C HIS A 74 7.06 -31.72 -25.84
N PRO A 75 6.17 -31.13 -25.01
CA PRO A 75 5.71 -29.76 -25.21
C PRO A 75 6.86 -28.75 -25.04
N GLN A 76 6.94 -27.77 -25.93
CA GLN A 76 8.07 -26.82 -25.96
C GLN A 76 8.12 -25.84 -24.78
N ASN A 77 7.03 -25.71 -24.03
CA ASN A 77 6.91 -24.79 -22.91
C ASN A 77 7.20 -25.44 -21.54
N ILE A 78 7.38 -26.76 -21.48
CA ILE A 78 7.71 -27.48 -20.24
C ILE A 78 9.17 -27.93 -20.29
N PHE A 79 9.92 -27.60 -19.24
CA PHE A 79 11.32 -27.94 -19.11
C PHE A 79 11.51 -28.88 -17.93
N ILE A 80 11.92 -30.11 -18.19
CA ILE A 80 12.15 -31.11 -17.15
C ILE A 80 13.64 -31.15 -16.82
N TYR A 81 13.95 -31.05 -15.53
CA TYR A 81 15.27 -31.19 -14.96
C TYR A 81 15.24 -32.28 -13.90
N HIS A 82 16.39 -32.89 -13.68
CA HIS A 82 16.51 -34.01 -12.76
C HIS A 82 17.62 -33.83 -11.74
N TYR A 83 17.40 -34.38 -10.56
CA TYR A 83 18.39 -34.54 -9.50
C TYR A 83 18.42 -35.98 -9.01
N LEU A 84 19.51 -36.38 -8.36
CA LEU A 84 19.60 -37.67 -7.68
C LEU A 84 19.15 -37.51 -6.23
N ARG A 85 18.41 -38.47 -5.71
CA ARG A 85 17.98 -38.48 -4.31
C ARG A 85 19.18 -38.44 -3.35
N GLY A 86 19.03 -37.74 -2.23
CA GLY A 86 20.08 -37.55 -1.22
C GLY A 86 21.08 -36.47 -1.62
N ILE A 87 20.60 -35.32 -2.07
CA ILE A 87 21.44 -34.19 -2.52
C ILE A 87 22.35 -33.71 -1.38
N ASP A 88 21.87 -33.77 -0.13
CA ASP A 88 22.64 -33.43 1.06
C ASP A 88 23.76 -34.42 1.40
N GLY A 89 23.92 -35.48 0.59
CA GLY A 89 24.85 -36.58 0.81
C GLY A 89 24.36 -37.62 1.81
N LYS A 90 23.09 -37.57 2.23
CA LYS A 90 22.46 -38.57 3.11
C LYS A 90 21.42 -39.35 2.33
N LEU A 91 21.52 -40.67 2.37
CA LEU A 91 20.48 -41.54 1.82
C LEU A 91 19.44 -41.85 2.91
N PRO A 92 18.14 -41.86 2.58
CA PRO A 92 17.10 -42.19 3.54
C PRO A 92 17.30 -43.61 4.08
N GLY A 93 17.38 -43.72 5.42
CA GLY A 93 17.64 -44.97 6.13
C GLY A 93 19.08 -45.16 6.61
N THR A 94 20.05 -44.34 6.15
CA THR A 94 21.37 -44.31 6.78
C THR A 94 21.31 -43.45 8.05
N SER A 95 21.54 -44.09 9.21
CA SER A 95 21.68 -43.37 10.47
C SER A 95 22.83 -42.38 10.36
N ALA A 96 22.68 -41.20 10.96
CA ALA A 96 23.71 -40.16 11.00
C ALA A 96 24.96 -40.66 11.77
N GLY A 97 25.81 -41.45 11.11
CA GLY A 97 26.95 -42.08 11.77
C GLY A 97 27.94 -42.86 10.91
N GLU A 98 27.61 -43.27 9.67
CA GLU A 98 28.50 -44.20 8.94
C GLU A 98 29.21 -43.62 7.71
N GLY A 99 28.90 -42.41 7.26
CA GLY A 99 29.56 -41.77 6.11
C GLY A 99 30.73 -40.83 6.43
N ALA A 100 30.96 -40.47 7.70
CA ALA A 100 31.94 -39.47 8.10
C ALA A 100 32.96 -40.04 9.11
N LYS A 101 33.79 -40.97 8.64
CA LYS A 101 35.02 -41.38 9.35
C LYS A 101 36.24 -41.27 8.46
N THR A 102 36.39 -40.16 7.74
CA THR A 102 37.73 -39.70 7.36
C THR A 102 37.74 -38.19 7.31
N GLU A 103 38.65 -37.61 8.09
CA GLU A 103 39.03 -36.19 8.14
C GLU A 103 38.14 -35.23 8.93
N GLU A 104 38.33 -35.20 10.25
CA GLU A 104 38.39 -33.92 10.97
C GLU A 104 39.20 -34.04 12.27
N LYS A 105 40.45 -33.56 12.20
CA LYS A 105 41.15 -32.98 13.36
C LYS A 105 41.68 -31.63 12.90
N LYS A 106 40.96 -30.55 13.20
CA LYS A 106 41.55 -29.31 13.72
C LYS A 106 40.50 -28.33 14.27
N SER A 107 40.69 -28.04 15.56
CA SER A 107 40.46 -26.79 16.27
C SER A 107 39.05 -26.18 16.25
N GLN A 108 38.33 -26.44 17.34
CA GLN A 108 37.42 -25.50 17.98
C GLN A 108 38.13 -24.16 18.21
N THR A 109 37.67 -23.08 17.59
CA THR A 109 37.25 -21.81 18.25
C THR A 109 36.59 -20.93 17.18
N ASP A 110 35.49 -20.27 17.53
CA ASP A 110 34.70 -19.30 16.76
C ASP A 110 33.86 -19.84 15.60
N GLU A 111 32.54 -19.94 15.81
CA GLU A 111 31.55 -19.45 14.83
C GLU A 111 30.10 -19.47 15.36
N LYS A 112 29.61 -18.28 15.71
CA LYS A 112 28.19 -17.97 15.70
C LYS A 112 27.81 -17.59 14.26
N LYS A 113 26.83 -18.30 13.68
CA LYS A 113 26.16 -18.02 12.40
C LYS A 113 27.05 -18.11 11.15
N GLN A 114 27.44 -19.32 10.75
CA GLN A 114 27.68 -19.61 9.33
C GLN A 114 26.43 -20.27 8.72
N SER A 115 26.03 -19.75 7.58
CA SER A 115 24.99 -20.28 6.69
C SER A 115 25.24 -21.74 6.34
N SER A 116 24.16 -22.52 6.23
CA SER A 116 24.06 -23.94 5.82
C SER A 116 24.68 -24.31 4.46
N LEU A 117 25.36 -23.39 3.76
CA LEU A 117 26.09 -23.63 2.52
C LEU A 117 27.60 -23.87 2.74
N ALA A 118 28.09 -23.92 3.97
CA ALA A 118 29.52 -23.97 4.29
C ALA A 118 30.18 -25.36 4.09
N ARG A 119 30.08 -25.94 2.87
CA ARG A 119 31.21 -26.52 2.11
C ARG A 119 30.74 -26.88 0.70
N GLU A 120 30.59 -25.86 -0.16
CA GLU A 120 30.22 -25.98 -1.58
C GLU A 120 31.36 -26.50 -2.47
N MET A 121 32.05 -27.57 -2.09
CA MET A 121 33.04 -28.16 -2.98
C MET A 121 32.32 -29.03 -4.03
N PRO A 122 32.70 -28.97 -5.32
CA PRO A 122 32.14 -29.84 -6.37
C PRO A 122 32.60 -31.30 -6.25
N GLU A 123 33.00 -31.71 -5.05
CA GLU A 123 33.59 -33.00 -4.70
C GLU A 123 32.93 -33.51 -3.41
N GLY A 124 32.60 -34.80 -3.37
CA GLY A 124 31.97 -35.45 -2.22
C GLY A 124 30.56 -35.98 -2.49
N LEU A 125 29.90 -36.46 -1.43
CA LEU A 125 28.53 -37.00 -1.51
C LEU A 125 27.47 -35.90 -1.58
N ASN A 126 27.79 -34.70 -1.10
CA ASN A 126 26.89 -33.55 -1.16
C ASN A 126 26.91 -32.95 -2.58
N GLN A 127 25.74 -32.91 -3.22
CA GLN A 127 25.54 -32.43 -4.59
C GLN A 127 24.87 -31.05 -4.64
N ALA A 128 24.95 -30.25 -3.56
CA ALA A 128 24.36 -28.92 -3.51
C ALA A 128 24.92 -27.97 -4.61
N ASP A 129 26.11 -28.22 -5.14
CA ASP A 129 26.65 -27.42 -6.25
C ASP A 129 25.85 -27.59 -7.55
N TYR A 130 25.26 -28.76 -7.79
CA TYR A 130 24.38 -29.02 -8.94
C TYR A 130 23.15 -28.13 -8.88
N LEU A 131 22.56 -27.96 -7.69
CA LEU A 131 21.41 -27.08 -7.50
C LEU A 131 21.75 -25.62 -7.81
N ARG A 132 22.93 -25.14 -7.42
CA ARG A 132 23.38 -23.77 -7.73
C ARG A 132 23.60 -23.56 -9.23
N ARG A 133 24.11 -24.56 -9.94
CA ARG A 133 24.28 -24.51 -11.40
C ARG A 133 22.93 -24.53 -12.11
N LEU A 134 22.01 -25.39 -11.66
CA LEU A 134 20.64 -25.44 -12.15
C LEU A 134 19.90 -24.11 -11.92
N ALA A 135 20.06 -23.50 -10.74
CA ALA A 135 19.48 -22.20 -10.44
C ALA A 135 19.99 -21.11 -11.39
N ARG A 136 21.30 -21.10 -11.68
CA ARG A 136 21.90 -20.19 -12.67
C ARG A 136 21.38 -20.46 -14.08
N GLU A 137 21.35 -21.71 -14.52
CA GLU A 137 20.83 -22.07 -15.85
C GLU A 137 19.37 -21.61 -16.03
N LEU A 138 18.53 -21.83 -15.02
CA LEU A 138 17.14 -21.39 -15.05
C LEU A 138 17.01 -19.87 -15.04
N ALA A 139 17.86 -19.16 -14.29
CA ALA A 139 17.89 -17.70 -14.28
C ALA A 139 18.31 -17.13 -15.65
N ASP A 140 19.39 -17.65 -16.23
CA ASP A 140 19.90 -17.24 -17.54
C ASP A 140 18.87 -17.49 -18.64
N ARG A 141 18.22 -18.66 -18.62
CA ARG A 141 17.15 -19.00 -19.56
C ARG A 141 15.93 -18.08 -19.39
N ASN A 142 15.56 -17.74 -18.15
CA ASN A 142 14.48 -16.80 -17.90
C ASN A 142 14.82 -15.38 -18.39
N GLU A 143 16.08 -14.94 -18.26
CA GLU A 143 16.54 -13.67 -18.84
C GLU A 143 16.50 -13.70 -20.37
N GLU A 144 16.91 -14.81 -20.99
CA GLU A 144 16.85 -14.99 -22.44
C GLU A 144 15.41 -14.86 -22.97
N PHE A 145 14.44 -15.44 -22.25
CA PHE A 145 13.02 -15.29 -22.58
C PHE A 145 12.58 -13.82 -22.54
N ARG A 146 12.97 -13.06 -21.51
CA ARG A 146 12.69 -11.61 -21.45
C ARG A 146 13.30 -10.87 -22.63
N ARG A 147 14.55 -11.17 -23.00
CA ARG A 147 15.24 -10.52 -24.13
C ARG A 147 14.57 -10.82 -25.47
N LYS A 148 14.01 -12.03 -25.63
CA LYS A 148 13.27 -12.45 -26.84
C LYS A 148 11.80 -12.00 -26.84
N GLY A 149 11.34 -11.26 -25.83
CA GLY A 149 9.93 -10.88 -25.68
C GLY A 149 9.00 -12.08 -25.45
N LYS A 150 9.54 -13.23 -25.04
CA LYS A 150 8.78 -14.41 -24.65
C LYS A 150 8.36 -14.29 -23.18
N ARG A 151 7.37 -15.10 -22.78
CA ARG A 151 6.90 -15.12 -21.40
C ARG A 151 7.98 -15.71 -20.48
N GLU A 152 8.06 -15.21 -19.25
CA GLU A 152 8.96 -15.76 -18.24
C GLU A 152 8.50 -17.15 -17.76
N ILE A 153 9.37 -17.86 -17.03
CA ILE A 153 9.00 -19.06 -16.29
C ILE A 153 8.01 -18.66 -15.19
N LYS A 154 6.75 -19.10 -15.33
CA LYS A 154 5.67 -18.74 -14.39
C LYS A 154 5.49 -19.72 -13.25
N ALA A 155 5.86 -20.99 -13.43
CA ALA A 155 5.69 -22.00 -12.41
C ALA A 155 6.87 -22.97 -12.35
N VAL A 156 7.17 -23.43 -11.14
CA VAL A 156 8.25 -24.38 -10.84
C VAL A 156 7.68 -25.51 -9.99
N GLY A 157 7.65 -26.72 -10.55
CA GLY A 157 7.25 -27.92 -9.85
C GLY A 157 8.48 -28.63 -9.29
N VAL A 158 8.60 -28.74 -7.97
CA VAL A 158 9.62 -29.56 -7.32
C VAL A 158 8.96 -30.86 -6.88
N LEU A 159 9.26 -31.95 -7.57
CA LEU A 159 8.56 -33.22 -7.47
C LEU A 159 9.51 -34.30 -6.95
N GLY A 160 9.01 -35.20 -6.12
CA GLY A 160 9.84 -36.27 -5.55
C GLY A 160 9.20 -36.92 -4.34
N SER A 161 9.95 -37.81 -3.70
CA SER A 161 9.58 -38.51 -2.48
C SER A 161 10.26 -37.91 -1.24
N ASP A 162 11.49 -37.42 -1.36
CA ASP A 162 12.25 -36.88 -0.22
C ASP A 162 12.00 -35.38 0.01
N VAL A 163 11.54 -35.00 1.20
CA VAL A 163 11.30 -33.59 1.53
C VAL A 163 12.59 -32.80 1.76
N TYR A 164 13.67 -33.45 2.22
CA TYR A 164 14.94 -32.74 2.43
C TYR A 164 15.51 -32.22 1.10
N ASP A 165 15.49 -33.08 0.08
CA ASP A 165 15.91 -32.69 -1.27
C ASP A 165 15.00 -31.60 -1.83
N LYS A 166 13.67 -31.73 -1.66
CA LYS A 166 12.71 -30.70 -2.09
C LYS A 166 13.02 -29.33 -1.46
N LEU A 167 13.31 -29.30 -0.16
CA LEU A 167 13.65 -28.06 0.56
C LEU A 167 14.94 -27.44 0.05
N LEU A 168 15.98 -28.24 -0.22
CA LEU A 168 17.24 -27.75 -0.79
C LEU A 168 17.08 -27.21 -2.21
N VAL A 169 16.32 -27.92 -3.07
CA VAL A 169 16.00 -27.46 -4.42
C VAL A 169 15.26 -26.13 -4.34
N MET A 170 14.30 -26.03 -3.42
CA MET A 170 13.54 -24.83 -3.17
C MET A 170 14.40 -23.66 -2.70
N GLU A 171 15.28 -23.88 -1.72
CA GLU A 171 16.24 -22.89 -1.21
C GLU A 171 17.10 -22.33 -2.35
N ALA A 172 17.59 -23.20 -3.24
CA ALA A 172 18.41 -22.79 -4.38
C ALA A 172 17.63 -22.01 -5.47
N LEU A 173 16.37 -22.36 -5.72
CA LEU A 173 15.60 -21.82 -6.86
C LEU A 173 14.74 -20.59 -6.53
N ARG A 174 14.29 -20.39 -5.28
CA ARG A 174 13.39 -19.28 -4.93
C ARG A 174 14.01 -17.90 -5.24
N ASP A 175 15.28 -17.72 -4.90
CA ASP A 175 15.98 -16.45 -5.13
C ASP A 175 16.27 -16.23 -6.63
N ALA A 176 16.46 -17.30 -7.40
CA ALA A 176 16.70 -17.24 -8.85
C ALA A 176 15.42 -16.91 -9.66
N LEU A 177 14.25 -17.37 -9.20
CA LEU A 177 12.97 -17.20 -9.86
C LEU A 177 11.91 -16.58 -8.92
N PRO A 178 12.07 -15.31 -8.50
CA PRO A 178 11.26 -14.70 -7.45
C PRO A 178 9.78 -14.45 -7.83
N ASN A 179 9.47 -14.46 -9.13
CA ASN A 179 8.13 -14.26 -9.66
C ASN A 179 7.38 -15.57 -9.96
N ALA A 180 8.05 -16.72 -9.85
CA ALA A 180 7.46 -18.01 -10.21
C ALA A 180 6.65 -18.60 -9.05
N ILE A 181 5.55 -19.27 -9.40
CA ILE A 181 4.73 -20.03 -8.45
C ILE A 181 5.38 -21.40 -8.25
N PHE A 182 5.71 -21.72 -7.00
CA PHE A 182 6.26 -23.02 -6.67
C PHE A 182 5.15 -24.00 -6.28
N PHE A 183 5.27 -25.23 -6.73
CA PHE A 183 4.39 -26.32 -6.32
C PHE A 183 5.15 -27.63 -6.10
N THR A 184 4.59 -28.53 -5.29
CA THR A 184 5.16 -29.85 -4.99
C THR A 184 4.06 -30.89 -4.78
N ASN A 185 4.43 -32.16 -4.82
CA ASN A 185 3.62 -33.29 -4.39
C ASN A 185 3.94 -33.67 -2.92
N GLN A 186 2.96 -34.33 -2.28
CA GLN A 186 2.97 -34.87 -0.92
C GLN A 186 3.16 -33.82 0.18
N LEU A 187 2.20 -33.78 1.12
CA LEU A 187 2.28 -32.90 2.26
C LEU A 187 3.22 -33.47 3.33
N ASP A 188 4.10 -32.60 3.83
CA ASP A 188 4.98 -32.86 4.97
C ASP A 188 4.96 -31.67 5.93
N ALA A 189 4.89 -31.95 7.23
CA ALA A 189 4.89 -30.93 8.28
C ALA A 189 6.13 -30.02 8.25
N ARG A 190 7.29 -30.53 7.78
CA ARG A 190 8.55 -29.77 7.64
C ARG A 190 8.42 -28.62 6.64
N LEU A 191 7.58 -28.74 5.62
CA LEU A 191 7.32 -27.64 4.68
C LEU A 191 6.78 -26.39 5.38
N ALA A 192 6.06 -26.58 6.49
CA ALA A 192 5.47 -25.51 7.30
C ALA A 192 6.36 -25.06 8.47
N HIS A 193 7.60 -25.57 8.60
CA HIS A 193 8.48 -25.21 9.72
C HIS A 193 8.96 -23.74 9.60
N PRO A 194 9.03 -22.97 10.71
CA PRO A 194 9.42 -21.56 10.67
C PRO A 194 10.76 -21.25 10.01
N ASP A 195 11.74 -22.14 10.16
CA ASP A 195 13.07 -21.98 9.58
C ASP A 195 13.06 -22.08 8.04
N GLU A 196 12.07 -22.79 7.48
CA GLU A 196 11.95 -23.07 6.05
C GLU A 196 11.07 -22.02 5.32
N TRP A 197 10.31 -21.19 6.06
CA TRP A 197 9.33 -20.26 5.49
C TRP A 197 9.90 -19.28 4.47
N ARG A 198 11.20 -18.95 4.58
CA ARG A 198 11.85 -18.04 3.65
C ARG A 198 11.70 -18.52 2.22
N TRP A 199 11.79 -19.83 2.00
CA TRP A 199 11.55 -20.43 0.70
C TRP A 199 10.13 -21.01 0.63
N THR A 200 9.63 -21.76 1.62
CA THR A 200 8.38 -22.54 1.47
C THR A 200 7.08 -21.74 1.49
N ARG A 201 7.06 -20.48 1.92
CA ARG A 201 5.84 -19.67 1.94
C ARG A 201 5.26 -19.51 0.52
N ASN A 202 3.93 -19.53 0.40
CA ASN A 202 3.19 -19.52 -0.88
C ASN A 202 3.43 -20.77 -1.77
N LEU A 203 4.01 -21.85 -1.22
CA LEU A 203 4.15 -23.14 -1.92
C LEU A 203 2.81 -23.84 -2.03
N LEU A 204 2.44 -24.27 -3.23
CA LEU A 204 1.29 -25.14 -3.46
C LEU A 204 1.68 -26.61 -3.28
N VAL A 205 0.88 -27.35 -2.52
CA VAL A 205 1.15 -28.77 -2.23
C VAL A 205 -0.07 -29.59 -2.60
N GLY A 206 0.07 -30.44 -3.60
CA GLY A 206 -0.93 -31.46 -3.93
C GLY A 206 -0.62 -32.72 -3.16
N SER A 207 -1.58 -33.23 -2.39
CA SER A 207 -1.37 -34.39 -1.53
C SER A 207 -2.53 -35.37 -1.60
N PRO A 208 -2.26 -36.69 -1.67
CA PRO A 208 -3.32 -37.70 -1.59
C PRO A 208 -4.12 -37.61 -0.28
N PHE A 209 -3.41 -37.32 0.83
CA PHE A 209 -3.98 -37.17 2.16
C PHE A 209 -3.44 -35.92 2.87
N GLY A 210 -4.21 -35.39 3.82
CA GLY A 210 -3.71 -34.45 4.82
C GLY A 210 -2.84 -35.12 5.90
N LEU A 211 -2.45 -34.35 6.91
CA LEU A 211 -1.71 -34.87 8.08
C LEU A 211 -2.62 -35.54 9.12
N THR A 212 -3.94 -35.50 8.91
CA THR A 212 -4.95 -36.05 9.81
C THR A 212 -6.13 -36.62 9.01
N LEU A 213 -6.75 -37.66 9.55
CA LEU A 213 -8.10 -38.12 9.18
C LEU A 213 -9.15 -37.45 10.07
N ARG A 214 -10.43 -37.73 9.82
CA ARG A 214 -11.50 -37.35 10.76
C ARG A 214 -11.25 -37.99 12.12
N GLU A 215 -11.67 -37.29 13.17
CA GLU A 215 -11.51 -37.72 14.57
C GLU A 215 -12.12 -39.11 14.82
N GLU A 216 -13.19 -39.46 14.12
CA GLU A 216 -13.84 -40.78 14.15
C GLU A 216 -12.94 -41.95 13.72
N TYR A 217 -11.86 -41.68 12.98
CA TYR A 217 -10.98 -42.70 12.41
C TYR A 217 -9.56 -42.64 12.98
N GLN A 218 -9.19 -41.59 13.73
CA GLN A 218 -7.82 -41.35 14.16
C GLN A 218 -7.71 -41.20 15.67
N ASP A 219 -7.21 -42.24 16.32
CA ASP A 219 -6.94 -42.28 17.76
C ASP A 219 -5.52 -41.80 18.13
N VAL A 220 -4.74 -41.36 17.15
CA VAL A 220 -3.33 -40.95 17.30
C VAL A 220 -3.12 -39.48 16.93
N PRO A 221 -2.05 -38.82 17.43
CA PRO A 221 -1.74 -37.44 17.07
C PRO A 221 -1.55 -37.25 15.55
N PRO A 222 -1.63 -36.00 15.05
CA PRO A 222 -1.36 -35.69 13.65
C PRO A 222 -0.04 -36.26 13.15
N PHE A 223 -0.07 -36.80 11.94
CA PHE A 223 1.11 -37.37 11.28
C PHE A 223 2.05 -36.29 10.78
N ARG A 224 3.30 -36.68 10.49
CA ARG A 224 4.30 -35.77 9.90
C ARG A 224 4.21 -35.74 8.38
N GLU A 225 3.80 -36.85 7.77
CA GLU A 225 3.83 -37.08 6.34
C GLU A 225 2.47 -37.59 5.85
N SER A 226 2.06 -37.20 4.65
CA SER A 226 0.83 -37.73 4.02
C SER A 226 0.87 -39.25 3.83
N ASP A 227 2.06 -39.82 3.63
CA ASP A 227 2.25 -41.25 3.44
C ASP A 227 1.99 -42.02 4.74
N GLN A 228 2.30 -41.43 5.91
CA GLN A 228 1.94 -42.01 7.21
C GLN A 228 0.41 -42.08 7.37
N THR A 229 -0.31 -41.02 6.97
CA THR A 229 -1.78 -41.02 6.95
C THR A 229 -2.32 -42.11 6.01
N ALA A 230 -1.69 -42.29 4.84
CA ALA A 230 -2.06 -43.34 3.90
C ALA A 230 -1.82 -44.75 4.46
N PHE A 231 -0.67 -44.99 5.11
CA PHE A 231 -0.37 -46.27 5.76
C PHE A 231 -1.34 -46.57 6.89
N TYR A 232 -1.61 -45.58 7.75
CA TYR A 232 -2.58 -45.73 8.82
C TYR A 232 -3.98 -46.06 8.27
N THR A 233 -4.41 -45.37 7.22
CA THR A 233 -5.68 -45.66 6.53
C THR A 233 -5.71 -47.10 5.98
N ALA A 234 -4.64 -47.53 5.30
CA ALA A 234 -4.54 -48.88 4.77
C ALA A 234 -4.61 -49.95 5.89
N THR A 235 -3.97 -49.69 7.04
CA THR A 235 -4.05 -50.56 8.21
C THR A 235 -5.47 -50.65 8.76
N LEU A 236 -6.19 -49.53 8.91
CA LEU A 236 -7.60 -49.53 9.35
C LEU A 236 -8.50 -50.36 8.41
N LEU A 237 -8.30 -50.22 7.09
CA LEU A 237 -9.06 -50.97 6.10
C LEU A 237 -8.72 -52.47 6.14
N ALA A 238 -7.45 -52.82 6.38
CA ALA A 238 -6.99 -54.20 6.49
C ALA A 238 -7.53 -54.90 7.75
N THR A 239 -7.57 -54.22 8.89
CA THR A 239 -7.99 -54.77 10.19
C THR A 239 -9.51 -54.89 10.36
N GLY A 240 -10.30 -54.48 9.36
CA GLY A 240 -11.76 -54.60 9.40
C GLY A 240 -12.47 -53.48 10.18
N HIS A 241 -11.81 -52.32 10.35
CA HIS A 241 -12.41 -51.13 10.94
C HIS A 241 -13.73 -50.76 10.24
N PRO A 242 -14.73 -50.13 10.91
CA PRO A 242 -15.97 -49.67 10.27
C PRO A 242 -15.77 -48.83 9.01
N ALA A 243 -14.67 -48.09 8.93
CA ALA A 243 -14.22 -47.35 7.73
C ALA A 243 -14.13 -48.23 6.47
N ARG A 244 -13.87 -49.54 6.62
CA ARG A 244 -13.81 -50.52 5.52
C ARG A 244 -15.16 -50.65 4.82
N ALA A 245 -16.26 -50.66 5.57
CA ALA A 245 -17.59 -50.79 4.98
C ALA A 245 -17.90 -49.61 4.06
N ASP A 246 -17.49 -48.40 4.45
CA ASP A 246 -17.72 -47.20 3.65
C ASP A 246 -16.78 -47.14 2.44
N PHE A 247 -15.50 -47.52 2.60
CA PHE A 247 -14.55 -47.66 1.50
C PHE A 247 -14.99 -48.71 0.45
N LEU A 248 -15.53 -49.85 0.88
CA LEU A 248 -16.00 -50.91 -0.03
C LEU A 248 -17.27 -50.49 -0.78
N LYS A 249 -18.12 -49.65 -0.19
CA LYS A 249 -19.30 -49.09 -0.88
C LYS A 249 -18.90 -48.10 -1.96
N SER A 250 -17.95 -47.20 -1.68
CA SER A 250 -17.43 -46.27 -2.68
C SER A 250 -15.96 -45.94 -2.43
N ARG A 251 -15.17 -45.98 -3.51
CA ARG A 251 -13.78 -45.53 -3.48
C ARG A 251 -13.64 -44.00 -3.42
N ASP A 252 -14.73 -43.26 -3.64
CA ASP A 252 -14.73 -41.79 -3.54
C ASP A 252 -14.56 -41.30 -2.10
N VAL A 253 -14.62 -42.17 -1.11
CA VAL A 253 -14.35 -41.88 0.31
C VAL A 253 -12.87 -41.47 0.53
N LEU A 254 -11.98 -41.86 -0.38
CA LEU A 254 -10.58 -41.41 -0.43
C LEU A 254 -10.40 -40.02 -1.07
N ARG A 255 -11.41 -39.53 -1.80
CA ARG A 255 -11.40 -38.22 -2.45
C ARG A 255 -12.02 -37.18 -1.51
N PRO A 256 -11.74 -35.88 -1.71
CA PRO A 256 -10.89 -35.28 -2.74
C PRO A 256 -9.39 -35.41 -2.46
N VAL A 257 -8.57 -35.29 -3.52
CA VAL A 257 -7.15 -34.96 -3.36
C VAL A 257 -7.05 -33.63 -2.62
N ARG A 258 -6.17 -33.55 -1.63
CA ARG A 258 -5.98 -32.34 -0.84
C ARG A 258 -5.04 -31.38 -1.53
N LEU A 259 -5.38 -30.11 -1.48
CA LEU A 259 -4.58 -29.01 -1.97
C LEU A 259 -4.25 -28.10 -0.80
N TYR A 260 -2.97 -27.80 -0.58
CA TYR A 260 -2.53 -26.91 0.47
C TYR A 260 -1.72 -25.74 -0.08
N GLU A 261 -1.76 -24.61 0.62
CA GLU A 261 -0.81 -23.52 0.45
C GLU A 261 -0.07 -23.27 1.76
N ILE A 262 1.26 -23.22 1.72
CA ILE A 262 2.07 -23.02 2.93
C ILE A 262 2.07 -21.54 3.33
N GLY A 263 1.57 -21.26 4.54
CA GLY A 263 1.64 -19.95 5.18
C GLY A 263 2.53 -19.92 6.42
N ARG A 264 2.63 -18.76 7.07
CA ARG A 264 3.43 -18.55 8.30
C ARG A 264 2.85 -19.20 9.57
N LYS A 265 1.79 -19.99 9.47
CA LYS A 265 1.23 -20.70 10.63
C LYS A 265 1.06 -22.19 10.38
N GLY A 266 1.37 -22.67 9.19
CA GLY A 266 1.00 -24.02 8.79
C GLY A 266 0.71 -24.14 7.31
N ALA A 267 0.41 -25.36 6.90
CA ALA A 267 -0.25 -25.65 5.63
C ALA A 267 -1.73 -25.26 5.73
N PHE A 268 -2.17 -24.36 4.85
CA PHE A 268 -3.55 -23.92 4.77
C PHE A 268 -4.29 -24.77 3.73
N ASP A 269 -5.41 -25.38 4.11
CA ASP A 269 -6.18 -26.25 3.22
C ASP A 269 -7.03 -25.46 2.22
N LEU A 270 -6.70 -25.59 0.93
CA LEU A 270 -7.39 -24.98 -0.21
C LEU A 270 -8.33 -25.95 -0.93
N THR A 271 -8.50 -27.16 -0.41
CA THR A 271 -9.29 -28.20 -1.09
C THR A 271 -10.72 -27.68 -1.34
N PRO A 272 -11.29 -27.86 -2.55
CA PRO A 272 -12.69 -27.53 -2.80
C PRO A 272 -13.63 -28.37 -1.93
N ARG A 273 -14.79 -27.82 -1.54
CA ARG A 273 -15.78 -28.58 -0.74
C ARG A 273 -16.25 -29.78 -1.55
N SER A 274 -15.96 -30.97 -1.03
CA SER A 274 -16.50 -32.21 -1.60
C SER A 274 -18.01 -32.22 -1.41
N THR A 275 -18.75 -32.58 -2.46
CA THR A 275 -20.20 -32.82 -2.38
C THR A 275 -20.53 -34.13 -1.66
N ASN A 276 -19.53 -34.97 -1.35
CA ASN A 276 -19.71 -36.25 -0.70
C ASN A 276 -19.66 -36.09 0.84
N GLU A 277 -20.75 -36.44 1.52
CA GLU A 277 -20.91 -36.26 2.97
C GLU A 277 -20.04 -37.21 3.83
N LYS A 278 -19.44 -38.26 3.24
CA LYS A 278 -18.69 -39.31 3.94
C LYS A 278 -17.28 -39.54 3.38
N THR A 279 -16.36 -38.61 3.62
CA THR A 279 -14.92 -38.78 3.31
C THR A 279 -14.15 -39.23 4.55
N LEU A 280 -13.06 -39.99 4.41
CA LEU A 280 -12.18 -40.31 5.55
C LEU A 280 -11.40 -39.08 6.04
N GLN A 281 -11.20 -38.14 5.13
CA GLN A 281 -10.45 -36.91 5.38
C GLN A 281 -11.35 -35.86 6.04
N PRO A 282 -10.79 -34.97 6.88
CA PRO A 282 -11.54 -33.91 7.53
C PRO A 282 -12.13 -32.91 6.53
N ASP A 283 -13.25 -32.30 6.87
CA ASP A 283 -13.83 -31.25 6.04
C ASP A 283 -12.92 -30.01 6.00
N ASN A 284 -13.08 -29.15 4.99
CA ASN A 284 -12.20 -28.02 4.69
C ASN A 284 -12.35 -26.88 5.71
N PHE A 285 -11.97 -27.14 6.95
CA PHE A 285 -12.22 -26.30 8.13
C PHE A 285 -11.50 -24.95 8.05
N ASP A 286 -10.37 -24.86 7.34
CA ASP A 286 -9.51 -23.67 7.32
C ASP A 286 -10.13 -22.46 6.60
N MET A 287 -10.91 -22.68 5.53
CA MET A 287 -11.66 -21.61 4.87
C MET A 287 -12.81 -21.07 5.75
N GLU A 288 -13.36 -21.88 6.67
CA GLU A 288 -14.39 -21.46 7.62
C GLU A 288 -13.81 -20.84 8.92
N GLN A 289 -12.55 -21.14 9.28
CA GLN A 289 -11.95 -20.75 10.56
C GLN A 289 -11.84 -19.24 10.80
N TRP A 290 -11.55 -18.43 9.78
CA TRP A 290 -11.39 -16.98 10.03
C TRP A 290 -12.72 -16.31 10.36
N TRP A 291 -13.81 -16.71 9.69
CA TRP A 291 -15.15 -16.13 9.87
C TRP A 291 -16.07 -17.05 10.65
N ASN A 292 -15.67 -17.38 11.88
CA ASN A 292 -16.57 -18.07 12.80
C ASN A 292 -17.87 -17.25 13.03
N PRO A 293 -18.99 -17.89 13.40
CA PRO A 293 -20.28 -17.20 13.56
C PRO A 293 -20.22 -16.00 14.52
N TRP A 294 -19.35 -16.08 15.53
CA TRP A 294 -19.09 -14.99 16.47
C TRP A 294 -18.46 -13.77 15.80
N ARG A 295 -17.37 -13.94 15.03
CA ARG A 295 -16.68 -12.88 14.29
C ARG A 295 -17.60 -12.23 13.26
N ARG A 296 -18.45 -13.01 12.58
CA ARG A 296 -19.48 -12.49 11.67
C ARG A 296 -20.48 -11.56 12.38
N LYS A 297 -21.01 -11.99 13.53
CA LYS A 297 -21.92 -11.16 14.34
C LYS A 297 -21.21 -9.90 14.86
N LEU A 298 -19.97 -10.04 15.31
CA LEU A 298 -19.16 -8.94 15.81
C LEU A 298 -18.87 -7.91 14.72
N THR A 299 -18.46 -8.32 13.52
CA THR A 299 -18.20 -7.39 12.41
C THR A 299 -19.46 -6.71 11.90
N LEU A 300 -20.60 -7.40 11.88
CA LEU A 300 -21.89 -6.77 11.60
C LEU A 300 -22.26 -5.72 12.64
N ALA A 301 -22.10 -6.03 13.94
CA ALA A 301 -22.37 -5.08 15.02
C ALA A 301 -21.45 -3.85 14.95
N ILE A 302 -20.16 -4.06 14.71
CA ILE A 302 -19.16 -2.99 14.52
C ILE A 302 -19.49 -2.18 13.27
N GLY A 303 -19.89 -2.82 12.17
CA GLY A 303 -20.30 -2.15 10.94
C GLY A 303 -21.54 -1.28 11.11
N LEU A 304 -22.56 -1.79 11.81
CA LEU A 304 -23.76 -1.01 12.16
C LEU A 304 -23.41 0.19 13.04
N PHE A 305 -22.51 0.01 14.01
CA PHE A 305 -22.02 1.11 14.85
C PHE A 305 -21.25 2.16 14.02
N ALA A 306 -20.37 1.73 13.11
CA ALA A 306 -19.64 2.63 12.23
C ALA A 306 -20.57 3.38 11.27
N MET A 307 -21.58 2.71 10.71
CA MET A 307 -22.61 3.36 9.88
C MET A 307 -23.40 4.40 10.67
N GLY A 308 -23.79 4.07 11.91
CA GLY A 308 -24.42 5.03 12.83
C GLY A 308 -23.51 6.22 13.12
N ALA A 309 -22.22 6.00 13.37
CA ALA A 309 -21.22 7.04 13.60
C ALA A 309 -21.00 7.93 12.37
N ILE A 310 -20.98 7.36 11.16
CA ILE A 310 -20.91 8.11 9.89
C ILE A 310 -22.15 8.97 9.71
N ALA A 311 -23.35 8.37 9.82
CA ALA A 311 -24.61 9.08 9.66
C ALA A 311 -24.71 10.24 10.66
N TRP A 312 -24.29 9.99 11.90
CA TRP A 312 -24.27 11.00 12.95
C TRP A 312 -23.22 12.10 12.70
N SER A 313 -22.04 11.75 12.17
CA SER A 313 -21.01 12.73 11.78
C SER A 313 -21.46 13.61 10.62
N ILE A 314 -22.08 13.01 9.59
CA ILE A 314 -22.70 13.73 8.46
C ILE A 314 -23.79 14.66 8.97
N PHE A 315 -24.67 14.16 9.86
CA PHE A 315 -25.72 14.96 10.49
C PHE A 315 -25.14 16.13 11.30
N ALA A 316 -24.09 15.92 12.08
CA ALA A 316 -23.42 16.98 12.83
C ALA A 316 -22.78 18.03 11.91
N ILE A 317 -22.19 17.60 10.79
CA ILE A 317 -21.56 18.48 9.79
C ILE A 317 -22.61 19.31 9.04
N LEU A 318 -23.67 18.69 8.53
CA LEU A 318 -24.76 19.39 7.82
C LEU A 318 -25.60 20.25 8.77
N GLY A 319 -25.87 19.75 9.97
CA GLY A 319 -26.57 20.47 11.03
C GLY A 319 -25.85 21.76 11.41
N HIS A 320 -24.53 21.74 11.53
CA HIS A 320 -23.75 22.96 11.76
C HIS A 320 -23.77 23.95 10.59
N ALA A 321 -23.90 23.47 9.36
CA ALA A 321 -23.93 24.31 8.16
C ALA A 321 -25.27 25.06 8.00
N ASN A 322 -26.40 24.42 8.33
CA ASN A 322 -27.74 24.99 8.20
C ASN A 322 -28.40 25.47 9.52
N ALA A 323 -27.72 25.35 10.66
CA ALA A 323 -28.27 25.78 11.95
C ALA A 323 -28.43 27.31 12.08
N SER A 324 -29.62 27.74 12.55
CA SER A 324 -29.89 29.12 12.99
C SER A 324 -28.97 29.54 14.15
N LYS A 325 -28.85 30.84 14.43
CA LYS A 325 -27.98 31.36 15.52
C LYS A 325 -28.33 30.75 16.89
N ASP A 326 -29.61 30.54 17.17
CA ASP A 326 -30.08 29.95 18.44
C ASP A 326 -29.78 28.46 18.52
N MET A 327 -29.93 27.75 17.39
CA MET A 327 -29.55 26.35 17.28
C MET A 327 -28.03 26.21 17.50
N LYS A 328 -27.18 27.07 16.92
CA LYS A 328 -25.73 27.07 17.17
C LYS A 328 -25.36 27.26 18.64
N ARG A 329 -26.12 28.05 19.40
CA ARG A 329 -25.94 28.26 20.85
C ARG A 329 -26.34 27.02 21.66
N TYR A 330 -27.45 26.38 21.29
CA TYR A 330 -27.89 25.10 21.85
C TYR A 330 -26.89 23.95 21.59
N TRP A 331 -26.33 23.89 20.38
CA TRP A 331 -25.30 22.90 20.03
C TRP A 331 -23.96 23.19 20.70
N SER A 332 -23.55 24.45 20.90
CA SER A 332 -22.30 24.75 21.62
C SER A 332 -22.33 24.30 23.09
N GLU A 333 -23.49 24.38 23.75
CA GLU A 333 -23.65 23.91 25.13
C GLU A 333 -23.67 22.38 25.25
N ARG A 334 -24.07 21.65 24.18
CA ARG A 334 -24.15 20.18 24.21
C ARG A 334 -22.99 19.46 23.53
N ALA A 335 -22.27 20.15 22.63
CA ALA A 335 -21.03 19.69 21.98
C ALA A 335 -19.81 19.66 22.93
N GLU A 336 -19.95 20.16 24.16
CA GLU A 336 -18.95 19.97 25.21
C GLU A 336 -18.76 18.51 25.63
N ARG A 337 -19.71 17.61 25.31
CA ARG A 337 -19.52 16.17 25.53
C ARG A 337 -18.43 15.63 24.60
N SER A 338 -17.37 15.10 25.22
CA SER A 338 -16.17 14.51 24.60
C SER A 338 -16.41 13.69 23.33
N LEU A 339 -17.50 12.90 23.27
CA LEU A 339 -17.84 12.04 22.13
C LEU A 339 -18.02 12.80 20.79
N VAL A 340 -18.57 14.02 20.81
CA VAL A 340 -18.82 14.80 19.57
C VAL A 340 -17.53 15.31 18.95
N ARG A 341 -16.61 15.80 19.79
CA ARG A 341 -15.28 16.24 19.37
C ARG A 341 -14.43 15.06 18.90
N VAL A 342 -14.54 13.89 19.56
CA VAL A 342 -13.76 12.70 19.22
C VAL A 342 -14.21 12.10 17.88
N LEU A 343 -15.52 11.91 17.65
CA LEU A 343 -16.06 11.34 16.41
C LEU A 343 -15.90 12.28 15.20
N GLY A 344 -16.00 13.60 15.41
CA GLY A 344 -15.78 14.61 14.37
C GLY A 344 -14.31 14.95 14.10
N SER A 345 -13.37 14.44 14.92
CA SER A 345 -11.94 14.59 14.68
C SER A 345 -11.50 13.76 13.48
N SER A 346 -10.45 14.18 12.77
CA SER A 346 -9.91 13.38 11.66
C SER A 346 -9.41 12.01 12.13
N TRP A 347 -9.07 11.84 13.42
CA TRP A 347 -8.72 10.55 14.00
C TRP A 347 -9.93 9.63 14.14
N GLY A 348 -11.05 10.17 14.66
CA GLY A 348 -12.33 9.48 14.66
C GLY A 348 -12.72 9.02 13.27
N MET A 349 -12.59 9.91 12.28
CA MET A 349 -12.90 9.57 10.88
C MET A 349 -11.95 8.52 10.30
N PHE A 350 -10.65 8.53 10.64
CA PHE A 350 -9.71 7.50 10.22
C PHE A 350 -10.11 6.12 10.74
N VAL A 351 -10.47 6.01 12.03
CA VAL A 351 -10.92 4.74 12.62
C VAL A 351 -12.24 4.29 12.02
N ILE A 352 -13.21 5.20 11.87
CA ILE A 352 -14.52 4.90 11.30
C ILE A 352 -14.39 4.38 9.85
N LEU A 353 -13.64 5.09 8.99
CA LEU A 353 -13.42 4.66 7.61
C LEU A 353 -12.58 3.37 7.54
N GLY A 354 -11.64 3.18 8.47
CA GLY A 354 -10.91 1.93 8.65
C GLY A 354 -11.84 0.76 8.92
N VAL A 355 -12.73 0.90 9.90
CA VAL A 355 -13.75 -0.09 10.23
C VAL A 355 -14.67 -0.36 9.03
N CYS A 356 -15.15 0.68 8.35
CA CYS A 356 -15.99 0.52 7.16
C CYS A 356 -15.25 -0.23 6.03
N SER A 357 -13.96 0.04 5.83
CA SER A 357 -13.17 -0.66 4.82
C SER A 357 -13.04 -2.16 5.13
N VAL A 358 -12.82 -2.52 6.40
CA VAL A 358 -12.75 -3.92 6.86
C VAL A 358 -14.10 -4.62 6.66
N VAL A 359 -15.21 -3.98 7.05
CA VAL A 359 -16.55 -4.56 6.93
C VAL A 359 -16.96 -4.73 5.46
N LEU A 360 -16.63 -3.77 4.58
CA LEU A 360 -16.98 -3.87 3.17
C LEU A 360 -16.17 -4.97 2.47
N VAL A 361 -14.85 -5.01 2.68
CA VAL A 361 -14.00 -6.06 2.10
C VAL A 361 -14.37 -7.43 2.65
N TRP A 362 -14.74 -7.51 3.93
CA TRP A 362 -15.29 -8.73 4.49
C TRP A 362 -16.57 -9.19 3.76
N ALA A 363 -17.54 -8.30 3.57
CA ALA A 363 -18.78 -8.63 2.90
C ALA A 363 -18.53 -9.12 1.47
N ILE A 364 -17.58 -8.50 0.76
CA ILE A 364 -17.17 -8.89 -0.59
C ILE A 364 -16.47 -10.26 -0.58
N SER A 365 -15.60 -10.52 0.39
CA SER A 365 -14.89 -11.79 0.54
C SER A 365 -15.85 -12.95 0.84
N CYS A 366 -16.90 -12.71 1.63
CA CYS A 366 -17.90 -13.75 1.94
C CYS A 366 -18.73 -14.20 0.74
N HIS A 367 -18.88 -13.34 -0.28
CA HIS A 367 -19.71 -13.65 -1.44
C HIS A 367 -19.07 -14.74 -2.33
N ASP A 368 -17.74 -14.89 -2.30
CA ASP A 368 -17.02 -15.96 -2.99
C ASP A 368 -16.17 -16.77 -2.00
N ALA A 369 -16.81 -17.26 -0.92
CA ALA A 369 -16.13 -18.08 0.09
C ALA A 369 -15.53 -19.39 -0.47
N SER A 370 -15.99 -19.84 -1.64
CA SER A 370 -15.44 -20.98 -2.40
C SER A 370 -14.38 -20.57 -3.44
N GLY A 371 -14.06 -19.28 -3.52
CA GLY A 371 -13.23 -18.66 -4.56
C GLY A 371 -11.75 -19.04 -4.52
N GLY A 372 -11.29 -19.61 -3.40
CA GLY A 372 -9.92 -20.09 -3.20
C GLY A 372 -8.95 -19.04 -2.62
N GLU A 373 -9.40 -17.80 -2.38
CA GLU A 373 -8.59 -16.78 -1.70
C GLU A 373 -8.81 -16.85 -0.18
N PRO A 374 -7.80 -17.25 0.60
CA PRO A 374 -7.92 -17.30 2.05
C PRO A 374 -8.06 -15.89 2.62
N TYR A 375 -8.86 -15.71 3.68
CA TYR A 375 -8.91 -14.45 4.43
C TYR A 375 -8.02 -14.57 5.66
N SER A 376 -6.80 -14.04 5.61
CA SER A 376 -5.87 -14.03 6.75
C SER A 376 -5.05 -12.74 6.78
N TRP A 377 -4.76 -12.24 7.98
CA TRP A 377 -4.01 -10.97 8.12
C TRP A 377 -2.50 -11.14 8.23
N ASN A 378 -2.04 -12.26 8.81
CA ASN A 378 -0.63 -12.41 9.20
C ASN A 378 0.01 -13.68 8.63
N ASP A 379 -0.72 -14.48 7.86
CA ASP A 379 -0.25 -15.79 7.41
C ASP A 379 0.55 -15.69 6.11
N GLY A 380 0.53 -14.52 5.45
CA GLY A 380 1.35 -14.22 4.27
C GLY A 380 0.85 -14.84 2.97
N ILE A 381 -0.43 -15.21 2.90
CA ILE A 381 -1.09 -15.92 1.79
C ILE A 381 -2.36 -15.22 1.29
N SER A 382 -2.68 -14.01 1.77
CA SER A 382 -3.98 -13.36 1.56
C SER A 382 -3.86 -11.93 1.05
N ILE A 383 -4.59 -11.64 -0.01
CA ILE A 383 -4.66 -10.30 -0.59
C ILE A 383 -5.63 -9.38 0.16
N TRP A 384 -6.63 -9.91 0.87
CA TRP A 384 -7.71 -9.11 1.45
C TRP A 384 -7.26 -8.00 2.42
N PRO A 385 -6.24 -8.18 3.29
CA PRO A 385 -5.70 -7.07 4.08
C PRO A 385 -5.15 -5.94 3.21
N THR A 386 -4.49 -6.27 2.11
CA THR A 386 -4.00 -5.28 1.12
C THR A 386 -5.17 -4.46 0.58
N GLU A 387 -6.26 -5.14 0.20
CA GLU A 387 -7.47 -4.52 -0.32
C GLU A 387 -8.18 -3.64 0.72
N THR A 388 -8.18 -4.02 2.00
CA THR A 388 -8.72 -3.16 3.06
C THR A 388 -7.96 -1.84 3.17
N LEU A 389 -6.62 -1.87 3.07
CA LEU A 389 -5.79 -0.67 3.15
C LEU A 389 -5.93 0.22 1.91
N ARG A 390 -6.09 -0.37 0.72
CA ARG A 390 -6.34 0.37 -0.52
C ARG A 390 -7.71 1.05 -0.50
N LEU A 391 -8.75 0.34 -0.07
CA LEU A 391 -10.08 0.91 0.09
C LEU A 391 -10.07 2.03 1.16
N LEU A 392 -9.38 1.82 2.29
CA LEU A 392 -9.19 2.85 3.30
C LEU A 392 -8.52 4.10 2.73
N ALA A 393 -7.46 3.93 1.92
CA ALA A 393 -6.78 5.05 1.26
C ALA A 393 -7.73 5.79 0.30
N ALA A 394 -8.57 5.08 -0.47
CA ALA A 394 -9.56 5.70 -1.35
C ALA A 394 -10.61 6.51 -0.56
N LEU A 395 -11.16 5.95 0.53
CA LEU A 395 -12.13 6.61 1.38
C LEU A 395 -11.54 7.84 2.10
N LEU A 396 -10.33 7.71 2.65
CA LEU A 396 -9.60 8.82 3.27
C LEU A 396 -9.30 9.93 2.29
N SER A 397 -9.01 9.60 1.03
CA SER A 397 -8.76 10.60 -0.01
C SER A 397 -9.98 11.49 -0.25
N LEU A 398 -11.17 10.90 -0.35
CA LEU A 398 -12.42 11.66 -0.49
C LEU A 398 -12.65 12.57 0.74
N PHE A 399 -12.42 12.04 1.94
CA PHE A 399 -12.52 12.81 3.17
C PHE A 399 -11.48 13.94 3.23
N TYR A 400 -10.25 13.71 2.79
CA TYR A 400 -9.19 14.72 2.74
C TYR A 400 -9.49 15.79 1.71
N LEU A 401 -9.96 15.47 0.51
CA LEU A 401 -10.39 16.47 -0.49
C LEU A 401 -11.49 17.39 0.07
N TRP A 402 -12.47 16.80 0.76
CA TRP A 402 -13.52 17.56 1.44
C TRP A 402 -12.96 18.44 2.57
N THR A 403 -12.06 17.88 3.40
CA THR A 403 -11.43 18.58 4.51
C THR A 403 -10.56 19.75 4.03
N ILE A 404 -9.76 19.54 2.98
CA ILE A 404 -8.94 20.59 2.36
C ILE A 404 -9.85 21.70 1.82
N SER A 405 -10.90 21.34 1.08
CA SER A 405 -11.84 22.33 0.51
C SER A 405 -12.50 23.18 1.60
N ARG A 406 -12.89 22.56 2.72
CA ARG A 406 -13.49 23.27 3.85
C ARG A 406 -12.48 24.13 4.61
N ALA A 407 -11.25 23.63 4.79
CA ALA A 407 -10.17 24.37 5.43
C ALA A 407 -9.80 25.61 4.62
N LEU A 408 -9.74 25.47 3.30
CA LEU A 408 -9.46 26.56 2.37
C LEU A 408 -10.52 27.66 2.46
N TYR A 409 -11.79 27.28 2.35
CA TYR A 409 -12.93 28.21 2.45
C TYR A 409 -12.95 28.98 3.78
N ARG A 410 -12.65 28.30 4.89
CA ARG A 410 -12.56 28.93 6.22
C ARG A 410 -11.37 29.90 6.30
N SER A 411 -10.24 29.53 5.72
CA SER A 411 -9.05 30.37 5.69
C SER A 411 -9.29 31.63 4.85
N GLU A 412 -9.87 31.48 3.66
CA GLU A 412 -10.22 32.60 2.78
C GLU A 412 -11.13 33.59 3.50
N ARG A 413 -12.21 33.12 4.16
CA ARG A 413 -13.10 34.00 4.93
C ARG A 413 -12.44 34.73 6.09
N LYS A 414 -11.51 34.08 6.80
CA LYS A 414 -10.75 34.71 7.89
C LYS A 414 -9.83 35.81 7.35
N VAL A 415 -9.16 35.55 6.24
CA VAL A 415 -8.26 36.51 5.58
C VAL A 415 -9.06 37.68 4.99
N GLU A 416 -10.22 37.41 4.38
CA GLU A 416 -11.13 38.45 3.90
C GLU A 416 -11.56 39.42 5.00
N SER A 417 -11.92 38.90 6.19
CA SER A 417 -12.31 39.75 7.33
C SER A 417 -11.15 40.50 7.96
N ASP A 418 -10.00 39.84 8.13
CA ASP A 418 -8.83 40.42 8.81
C ASP A 418 -8.23 41.59 8.01
N PHE A 419 -8.25 41.49 6.67
CA PHE A 419 -7.61 42.45 5.76
C PHE A 419 -8.61 43.30 4.96
N ALA A 420 -9.91 43.25 5.28
CA ALA A 420 -10.97 44.01 4.59
C ALA A 420 -10.96 43.83 3.06
N LEU A 421 -10.73 42.58 2.60
CA LEU A 421 -10.65 42.24 1.18
C LEU A 421 -12.02 41.88 0.61
N PRO A 422 -12.20 41.94 -0.73
CA PRO A 422 -13.44 41.53 -1.38
C PRO A 422 -13.79 40.07 -1.05
N LYS A 423 -15.06 39.81 -0.73
CA LYS A 423 -15.54 38.45 -0.46
C LYS A 423 -15.54 37.62 -1.72
N CYS A 424 -14.84 36.50 -1.70
CA CYS A 424 -14.73 35.59 -2.83
C CYS A 424 -16.03 34.85 -3.14
N ALA A 425 -16.95 34.76 -2.16
CA ALA A 425 -18.28 34.17 -2.34
C ALA A 425 -19.26 35.07 -3.12
N ASP A 426 -19.03 36.38 -3.15
CA ASP A 426 -19.87 37.36 -3.87
C ASP A 426 -19.37 37.60 -5.32
N SER A 427 -18.31 36.88 -5.71
CA SER A 427 -17.67 36.96 -7.02
C SER A 427 -18.17 36.02 -8.14
N PRO A 428 -19.30 35.28 -8.08
CA PRO A 428 -19.67 34.44 -9.22
C PRO A 428 -20.06 35.25 -10.48
N GLU A 429 -20.33 36.57 -10.35
CA GLU A 429 -20.85 37.36 -11.48
C GLU A 429 -20.39 38.83 -11.58
N LYS A 430 -19.87 39.47 -10.52
CA LYS A 430 -19.70 40.95 -10.51
C LYS A 430 -18.37 41.51 -11.02
N LEU A 431 -17.35 40.69 -11.25
CA LEU A 431 -16.15 41.08 -12.00
C LEU A 431 -15.81 39.96 -12.96
N ALA A 432 -16.56 39.87 -14.06
CA ALA A 432 -15.95 39.30 -15.26
C ALA A 432 -14.62 40.05 -15.54
N PRO A 433 -13.59 39.41 -16.13
CA PRO A 433 -12.52 40.18 -16.78
C PRO A 433 -13.18 41.22 -17.69
N PRO A 434 -12.54 42.36 -18.04
CA PRO A 434 -13.12 43.28 -19.02
C PRO A 434 -13.67 42.43 -20.17
N ARG A 435 -15.00 42.38 -20.28
CA ARG A 435 -15.77 41.62 -21.28
C ARG A 435 -15.57 42.20 -22.69
N ALA A 436 -14.56 43.04 -22.84
CA ALA A 436 -14.19 43.74 -24.05
C ALA A 436 -12.99 43.02 -24.68
N GLU A 437 -13.26 42.48 -25.88
CA GLU A 437 -12.28 42.22 -26.94
C GLU A 437 -11.46 40.91 -26.87
N LEU A 438 -12.12 39.77 -26.70
CA LEU A 438 -11.55 38.51 -27.21
C LEU A 438 -12.48 37.94 -28.31
N PRO A 439 -11.97 37.81 -29.56
CA PRO A 439 -12.80 37.48 -30.71
C PRO A 439 -13.52 36.13 -30.53
N GLU A 440 -14.77 36.10 -30.99
CA GLU A 440 -15.77 35.05 -30.81
C GLU A 440 -15.32 33.64 -31.29
N LYS A 441 -14.28 33.58 -32.13
CA LYS A 441 -13.72 32.36 -32.72
C LYS A 441 -12.83 31.50 -31.80
N SER A 442 -12.68 31.82 -30.52
CA SER A 442 -11.78 31.08 -29.61
C SER A 442 -12.41 30.61 -28.31
N TRP A 443 -13.47 29.80 -28.42
CA TRP A 443 -14.10 29.13 -27.28
C TRP A 443 -13.11 28.32 -26.42
N TRP A 444 -12.09 27.72 -27.04
CA TRP A 444 -11.00 27.05 -26.33
C TRP A 444 -10.20 27.99 -25.43
N ARG A 445 -9.91 29.24 -25.86
CA ARG A 445 -9.25 30.26 -25.01
C ARG A 445 -10.09 30.63 -23.79
N ARG A 446 -11.42 30.58 -23.90
CA ARG A 446 -12.34 30.77 -22.75
C ARG A 446 -12.24 29.61 -21.74
N LEU A 447 -11.97 28.38 -22.20
CA LEU A 447 -11.76 27.22 -21.34
C LEU A 447 -10.37 27.20 -20.67
N ILE A 448 -9.32 27.69 -21.34
CA ILE A 448 -7.94 27.71 -20.79
C ILE A 448 -7.57 29.00 -20.04
N ALA A 449 -8.34 30.08 -20.16
CA ALA A 449 -8.11 31.32 -19.39
C ALA A 449 -7.96 31.12 -17.87
N PRO A 450 -8.80 30.30 -17.18
CA PRO A 450 -8.61 30.00 -15.75
C PRO A 450 -7.44 29.04 -15.45
N VAL A 451 -6.91 28.35 -16.47
CA VAL A 451 -5.73 27.47 -16.39
C VAL A 451 -4.44 28.29 -16.46
N THR A 452 -4.44 29.39 -17.24
CA THR A 452 -3.30 30.30 -17.35
C THR A 452 -3.19 31.19 -16.12
N VAL A 453 -2.58 30.66 -15.05
CA VAL A 453 -2.23 31.49 -13.91
C VAL A 453 -1.18 32.55 -14.30
N ARG A 454 -0.55 32.43 -15.47
CA ARG A 454 0.68 33.13 -15.94
C ARG A 454 0.72 34.66 -15.83
N HIS A 455 -0.39 35.38 -15.86
CA HIS A 455 -0.36 36.85 -15.74
C HIS A 455 -1.56 37.39 -14.94
N TRP A 456 -1.31 37.83 -13.70
CA TRP A 456 -2.28 38.57 -12.90
C TRP A 456 -2.04 40.08 -13.08
N LYS A 457 -3.06 40.80 -13.57
CA LYS A 457 -3.00 42.26 -13.78
C LYS A 457 -3.35 42.97 -12.46
N CYS A 458 -2.42 42.93 -11.52
CA CYS A 458 -2.61 43.49 -10.17
C CYS A 458 -2.13 44.95 -10.02
N TYR A 459 -1.66 45.59 -11.10
CA TYR A 459 -1.13 46.94 -11.04
C TYR A 459 -2.23 48.01 -11.09
N LYS A 460 -2.10 49.01 -10.22
CA LYS A 460 -2.85 50.26 -10.23
C LYS A 460 -1.87 51.38 -9.86
N ASP A 461 -1.74 52.39 -10.72
CA ASP A 461 -0.87 53.56 -10.49
C ASP A 461 0.59 53.18 -10.12
N ASN A 462 1.16 52.22 -10.86
CA ASN A 462 2.52 51.67 -10.66
C ASN A 462 2.76 50.97 -9.31
N THR A 463 1.71 50.71 -8.54
CA THR A 463 1.73 49.92 -7.29
C THR A 463 0.83 48.69 -7.42
N ILE A 464 0.98 47.71 -6.52
CA ILE A 464 0.20 46.47 -6.54
C ILE A 464 -1.03 46.63 -5.65
N ASP A 465 -2.22 46.54 -6.24
CA ASP A 465 -3.49 46.58 -5.50
C ASP A 465 -3.78 45.20 -4.88
N ALA A 466 -3.72 45.11 -3.55
CA ALA A 466 -3.91 43.86 -2.82
C ALA A 466 -5.33 43.29 -2.98
N ALA A 467 -6.36 44.15 -3.11
CA ALA A 467 -7.73 43.72 -3.29
C ALA A 467 -7.93 43.06 -4.67
N ARG A 468 -7.36 43.65 -5.73
CA ARG A 468 -7.35 43.05 -7.07
C ARG A 468 -6.52 41.77 -7.13
N LEU A 469 -5.41 41.72 -6.42
CA LEU A 469 -4.59 40.52 -6.33
C LEU A 469 -5.36 39.36 -5.67
N TRP A 470 -6.10 39.64 -4.61
CA TRP A 470 -6.95 38.67 -3.91
C TRP A 470 -8.10 38.15 -4.77
N THR A 471 -8.77 39.00 -5.55
CA THR A 471 -9.84 38.54 -6.45
C THR A 471 -9.31 37.55 -7.49
N TYR A 472 -8.12 37.80 -8.07
CA TYR A 472 -7.49 36.86 -9.02
C TYR A 472 -7.09 35.54 -8.37
N TYR A 473 -6.62 35.58 -7.12
CA TYR A 473 -6.35 34.37 -6.34
C TYR A 473 -7.62 33.54 -6.16
N CYS A 474 -8.73 34.17 -5.77
CA CYS A 474 -10.00 33.48 -5.57
C CYS A 474 -10.63 32.95 -6.85
N GLU A 475 -10.59 33.70 -7.96
CA GLU A 475 -11.02 33.22 -9.27
C GLU A 475 -10.22 31.98 -9.70
N SER A 476 -8.91 32.03 -9.53
CA SER A 476 -7.99 30.91 -9.80
C SER A 476 -8.18 29.76 -8.81
N GLY A 477 -8.70 30.04 -7.61
CA GLY A 477 -8.95 29.10 -6.53
C GLY A 477 -10.30 28.38 -6.61
N THR A 478 -11.17 28.74 -7.55
CA THR A 478 -12.46 28.06 -7.76
C THR A 478 -12.28 26.58 -8.05
N GLN A 479 -13.20 25.73 -7.56
CA GLN A 479 -13.09 24.27 -7.75
C GLN A 479 -13.02 23.88 -9.23
N ARG A 480 -13.78 24.57 -10.09
CA ARG A 480 -13.73 24.35 -11.55
C ARG A 480 -12.33 24.65 -12.12
N ALA A 481 -11.72 25.79 -11.77
CA ALA A 481 -10.38 26.14 -12.23
C ALA A 481 -9.32 25.16 -11.73
N ARG A 482 -9.43 24.69 -10.48
CA ARG A 482 -8.54 23.66 -9.92
C ARG A 482 -8.62 22.36 -10.72
N TRP A 483 -9.82 21.82 -10.94
CA TRP A 483 -10.01 20.58 -11.70
C TRP A 483 -9.53 20.68 -13.14
N LEU A 484 -9.72 21.83 -13.79
CA LEU A 484 -9.18 22.07 -15.15
C LEU A 484 -7.65 22.10 -15.20
N ARG A 485 -6.97 22.52 -14.12
CA ARG A 485 -5.50 22.50 -14.03
C ARG A 485 -4.95 21.12 -13.68
N ILE A 486 -5.52 20.46 -12.66
CA ILE A 486 -4.99 19.19 -12.15
C ILE A 486 -5.43 17.99 -12.99
N GLY A 487 -6.61 18.03 -13.62
CA GLY A 487 -7.14 16.90 -14.41
C GLY A 487 -6.17 16.43 -15.51
N PRO A 488 -5.68 17.33 -16.39
CA PRO A 488 -4.68 16.96 -17.38
C PRO A 488 -3.38 16.42 -16.77
N LEU A 489 -2.91 16.98 -15.64
CA LEU A 489 -1.71 16.50 -14.96
C LEU A 489 -1.90 15.09 -14.40
N ILE A 490 -3.07 14.77 -13.84
CA ILE A 490 -3.43 13.44 -13.35
C ILE A 490 -3.45 12.45 -14.51
N ILE A 491 -4.07 12.80 -15.64
CA ILE A 491 -4.13 11.95 -16.84
C ILE A 491 -2.72 11.71 -17.39
N CYS A 492 -1.88 12.76 -17.49
CA CYS A 492 -0.49 12.61 -17.92
C CYS A 492 0.32 11.76 -16.94
N PHE A 493 0.13 11.92 -15.63
CA PHE A 493 0.81 11.11 -14.62
C PHE A 493 0.42 9.63 -14.71
N ILE A 494 -0.89 9.33 -14.80
CA ILE A 494 -1.37 7.96 -14.95
C ILE A 494 -0.91 7.36 -16.27
N GLY A 495 -0.98 8.12 -17.38
CA GLY A 495 -0.49 7.67 -18.68
C GLY A 495 1.02 7.38 -18.69
N ALA A 496 1.82 8.24 -18.06
CA ALA A 496 3.26 8.05 -17.91
C ALA A 496 3.57 6.84 -17.01
N ALA A 497 2.85 6.68 -15.88
CA ALA A 497 2.99 5.54 -14.99
C ALA A 497 2.64 4.22 -15.71
N SER A 498 1.54 4.18 -16.46
CA SER A 498 1.15 3.02 -17.27
C SER A 498 2.18 2.71 -18.35
N CYS A 499 2.69 3.72 -19.06
CA CYS A 499 3.77 3.53 -20.05
C CYS A 499 5.03 2.95 -19.40
N LEU A 500 5.40 3.46 -18.24
CA LEU A 500 6.58 3.02 -17.49
C LEU A 500 6.42 1.57 -16.99
N LEU A 501 5.22 1.17 -16.57
CA LEU A 501 4.89 -0.22 -16.21
C LEU A 501 4.88 -1.15 -17.43
N LEU A 502 4.45 -0.68 -18.60
CA LEU A 502 4.53 -1.46 -19.85
C LEU A 502 5.99 -1.67 -20.30
N LEU A 503 6.87 -0.68 -20.07
CA LEU A 503 8.29 -0.74 -20.47
C LEU A 503 9.16 -1.55 -19.50
N LEU A 504 8.96 -1.40 -18.20
CA LEU A 504 9.80 -1.99 -17.16
C LEU A 504 9.17 -3.19 -16.44
N GLY A 505 7.94 -3.56 -16.82
CA GLY A 505 7.19 -4.68 -16.25
C GLY A 505 6.19 -4.26 -15.17
N ALA A 506 4.98 -4.83 -15.26
CA ALA A 506 3.94 -4.67 -14.25
C ALA A 506 4.17 -5.62 -13.06
N PRO A 507 3.83 -5.20 -11.83
CA PRO A 507 3.93 -6.08 -10.67
C PRO A 507 2.97 -7.27 -10.82
N ALA A 508 3.47 -8.47 -10.50
CA ALA A 508 2.63 -9.65 -10.38
C ALA A 508 1.62 -9.47 -9.23
N VAL A 509 0.37 -9.86 -9.48
CA VAL A 509 -0.72 -9.82 -8.50
C VAL A 509 -0.87 -11.24 -7.93
N PRO A 510 -0.62 -11.46 -6.63
CA PRO A 510 -0.68 -12.79 -6.02
C PRO A 510 -2.12 -13.32 -5.80
N ALA A 511 -3.16 -12.64 -6.30
CA ALA A 511 -4.56 -13.01 -6.11
C ALA A 511 -4.94 -14.40 -6.69
N ARG A 512 -5.63 -15.20 -5.87
CA ARG A 512 -6.21 -16.49 -6.22
C ARG A 512 -7.62 -16.31 -6.78
N GLY A 513 -7.82 -16.85 -7.98
CA GLY A 513 -9.09 -16.77 -8.70
C GLY A 513 -9.40 -15.38 -9.26
N ASP A 514 -10.45 -15.31 -10.07
CA ASP A 514 -10.80 -14.09 -10.80
C ASP A 514 -11.56 -13.09 -9.93
N TRP A 515 -12.30 -13.56 -8.90
CA TRP A 515 -13.06 -12.68 -8.00
C TRP A 515 -12.16 -11.73 -7.22
N ALA A 516 -11.17 -12.26 -6.49
CA ALA A 516 -10.22 -11.45 -5.73
C ALA A 516 -9.43 -10.50 -6.64
N ARG A 517 -9.09 -10.95 -7.86
CA ARG A 517 -8.34 -10.16 -8.84
C ARG A 517 -9.14 -9.01 -9.46
N ASN A 518 -10.42 -9.23 -9.76
CA ASN A 518 -11.27 -8.16 -10.27
C ASN A 518 -11.43 -7.05 -9.22
N TRP A 519 -11.57 -7.41 -7.95
CA TRP A 519 -11.63 -6.44 -6.86
C TRP A 519 -10.28 -5.75 -6.60
N ASP A 520 -9.16 -6.48 -6.70
CA ASP A 520 -7.81 -5.88 -6.69
C ASP A 520 -7.69 -4.80 -7.76
N LEU A 521 -8.11 -5.06 -9.00
CA LEU A 521 -8.07 -4.07 -10.08
C LEU A 521 -8.89 -2.81 -9.74
N VAL A 522 -10.10 -2.99 -9.20
CA VAL A 522 -11.00 -1.89 -8.83
C VAL A 522 -10.41 -1.06 -7.68
N PHE A 523 -10.00 -1.71 -6.59
CA PHE A 523 -9.48 -1.01 -5.41
C PHE A 523 -8.10 -0.40 -5.65
N LEU A 524 -7.23 -1.06 -6.42
CA LEU A 524 -5.97 -0.49 -6.86
C LEU A 524 -6.20 0.76 -7.71
N GLY A 525 -7.08 0.69 -8.71
CA GLY A 525 -7.42 1.83 -9.57
C GLY A 525 -7.97 3.01 -8.77
N LEU A 526 -8.92 2.75 -7.87
CA LEU A 526 -9.50 3.76 -6.98
C LEU A 526 -8.45 4.38 -6.07
N ALA A 527 -7.59 3.57 -5.43
CA ALA A 527 -6.59 4.06 -4.49
C ALA A 527 -5.49 4.87 -5.17
N ILE A 528 -5.05 4.46 -6.37
CA ILE A 528 -4.10 5.23 -7.18
C ILE A 528 -4.72 6.56 -7.59
N LEU A 529 -5.91 6.54 -8.22
CA LEU A 529 -6.57 7.76 -8.68
C LEU A 529 -6.79 8.73 -7.52
N ALA A 530 -7.26 8.23 -6.39
CA ALA A 530 -7.57 9.05 -5.23
C ALA A 530 -6.31 9.63 -4.57
N SER A 531 -5.24 8.82 -4.41
CA SER A 531 -3.95 9.29 -3.88
C SER A 531 -3.33 10.37 -4.77
N VAL A 532 -3.27 10.12 -6.07
CA VAL A 532 -2.73 11.06 -7.06
C VAL A 532 -3.55 12.36 -7.07
N THR A 533 -4.88 12.26 -7.02
CA THR A 533 -5.78 13.41 -6.95
C THR A 533 -5.49 14.28 -5.72
N VAL A 534 -5.33 13.67 -4.54
CA VAL A 534 -5.00 14.42 -3.31
C VAL A 534 -3.63 15.08 -3.43
N THR A 535 -2.61 14.39 -3.94
CA THR A 535 -1.27 14.97 -4.15
C THR A 535 -1.33 16.21 -5.05
N PHE A 536 -1.93 16.10 -6.24
CA PHE A 536 -2.01 17.22 -7.18
C PHE A 536 -2.92 18.33 -6.66
N TYR A 537 -3.99 18.02 -5.93
CA TYR A 537 -4.84 19.02 -5.30
C TYR A 537 -4.08 19.84 -4.27
N VAL A 538 -3.32 19.18 -3.38
CA VAL A 538 -2.47 19.85 -2.39
C VAL A 538 -1.39 20.67 -3.09
N ALA A 539 -0.72 20.12 -4.11
CA ALA A 539 0.29 20.84 -4.86
C ALA A 539 -0.27 22.10 -5.57
N ASP A 540 -1.50 22.05 -6.09
CA ASP A 540 -2.17 23.19 -6.71
C ASP A 540 -2.51 24.28 -5.68
N VAL A 541 -2.96 23.91 -4.48
CA VAL A 541 -3.11 24.85 -3.35
C VAL A 541 -1.78 25.56 -3.07
N MET A 542 -0.68 24.80 -2.96
CA MET A 542 0.65 25.38 -2.70
C MET A 542 1.13 26.28 -3.84
N LEU A 543 0.84 25.89 -5.08
CA LEU A 543 1.18 26.67 -6.27
C LEU A 543 0.48 28.04 -6.27
N LEU A 544 -0.82 28.08 -5.94
CA LEU A 544 -1.58 29.33 -5.85
C LEU A 544 -1.07 30.23 -4.73
N CYS A 545 -0.83 29.69 -3.53
CA CYS A 545 -0.24 30.46 -2.43
C CYS A 545 1.13 31.02 -2.81
N ARG A 546 2.00 30.19 -3.41
CA ARG A 546 3.33 30.61 -3.87
C ARG A 546 3.25 31.77 -4.85
N ARG A 547 2.31 31.67 -5.78
CA ARG A 547 2.12 32.66 -6.82
C ARG A 547 1.62 33.98 -6.27
N PHE A 548 0.70 33.92 -5.32
CA PHE A 548 0.26 35.08 -4.57
C PHE A 548 1.43 35.79 -3.90
N ILE A 549 2.26 35.05 -3.15
CA ILE A 549 3.46 35.59 -2.50
C ILE A 549 4.40 36.23 -3.53
N HIS A 550 4.62 35.57 -4.67
CA HIS A 550 5.51 36.10 -5.70
C HIS A 550 5.06 37.46 -6.26
N TYR A 551 3.75 37.65 -6.49
CA TYR A 551 3.22 38.94 -6.93
C TYR A 551 3.28 39.98 -5.82
N LEU A 552 2.94 39.62 -4.58
CA LEU A 552 3.02 40.52 -3.43
C LEU A 552 4.42 41.12 -3.27
N MET A 553 5.47 40.31 -3.52
CA MET A 553 6.86 40.74 -3.38
C MET A 553 7.44 41.53 -4.55
N LYS A 554 6.68 41.74 -5.64
CA LYS A 554 7.24 42.31 -6.87
C LYS A 554 7.52 43.81 -6.74
N ASP A 555 6.53 44.57 -6.27
CA ASP A 555 6.55 46.04 -6.10
C ASP A 555 5.84 46.44 -4.77
N VAL A 556 5.65 47.74 -4.53
CA VAL A 556 4.97 48.24 -3.31
C VAL A 556 3.48 47.91 -3.35
N THR A 557 2.96 47.37 -2.24
CA THR A 557 1.57 46.93 -2.10
C THR A 557 0.69 48.03 -1.51
N THR A 558 -0.46 48.28 -2.15
CA THR A 558 -1.50 49.17 -1.66
C THR A 558 -2.61 48.34 -1.03
N TRP A 559 -2.78 48.53 0.27
CA TRP A 559 -3.79 47.85 1.08
C TRP A 559 -5.00 48.77 1.33
N PRO A 560 -6.22 48.21 1.47
CA PRO A 560 -7.38 48.97 1.90
C PRO A 560 -7.11 49.68 3.23
N PRO A 561 -7.60 50.91 3.44
CA PRO A 561 -7.37 51.65 4.68
C PRO A 561 -7.90 50.90 5.92
N GLU A 562 -8.97 50.13 5.76
CA GLU A 562 -9.54 49.26 6.79
C GLU A 562 -8.61 48.11 7.21
N ALA A 563 -7.73 47.63 6.32
CA ALA A 563 -6.74 46.60 6.66
C ALA A 563 -5.72 47.13 7.67
N VAL A 564 -5.30 48.40 7.50
CA VAL A 564 -4.34 49.07 8.39
C VAL A 564 -4.98 49.36 9.75
N THR A 565 -6.27 49.74 9.78
CA THR A 565 -6.99 49.96 11.05
C THR A 565 -7.23 48.65 11.80
N ASN A 566 -7.59 47.57 11.11
CA ASN A 566 -7.73 46.24 11.70
C ASN A 566 -6.39 45.73 12.26
N LEU A 567 -5.29 45.93 11.52
CA LEU A 567 -3.96 45.59 12.00
C LEU A 567 -3.61 46.39 13.26
N ARG A 568 -3.85 47.71 13.27
CA ARG A 568 -3.64 48.57 14.44
C ARG A 568 -4.43 48.07 15.65
N GLY A 569 -5.70 47.71 15.46
CA GLY A 569 -6.54 47.14 16.51
C GLY A 569 -6.11 45.76 17.01
N ARG A 570 -5.40 44.97 16.19
CA ARG A 570 -4.79 43.69 16.60
C ARG A 570 -3.46 43.91 17.32
N TRP A 571 -2.67 44.87 16.85
CA TRP A 571 -1.40 45.27 17.47
C TRP A 571 -1.62 45.75 18.90
N SER A 572 -2.65 46.57 19.14
CA SER A 572 -3.03 47.03 20.49
C SER A 572 -3.58 45.93 21.41
N ARG A 573 -3.96 44.76 20.88
CA ARG A 573 -4.57 43.64 21.63
C ARG A 573 -3.63 42.43 21.83
N SER A 574 -2.50 42.39 21.14
CA SER A 574 -1.53 41.29 21.14
C SER A 574 -0.60 41.34 22.36
N GLU A 575 -0.23 40.17 22.91
CA GLU A 575 0.64 39.95 24.09
C GLU A 575 2.09 40.51 23.98
N GLY A 576 2.44 41.21 22.89
CA GLY A 576 3.65 42.04 22.80
C GLY A 576 3.54 43.37 23.59
N ALA A 577 2.42 43.59 24.28
CA ALA A 577 2.16 44.75 25.12
C ALA A 577 2.99 44.84 26.41
N THR A 578 3.97 43.95 26.65
CA THR A 578 4.85 44.06 27.82
C THR A 578 5.89 45.18 27.71
N VAL A 579 6.03 45.82 26.54
CA VAL A 579 6.95 46.98 26.36
C VAL A 579 6.26 48.22 25.75
N ALA A 580 5.04 48.09 25.22
CA ALA A 580 4.28 49.18 24.60
C ALA A 580 3.48 50.03 25.62
N ALA A 581 4.12 50.40 26.74
CA ALA A 581 3.51 51.27 27.76
C ALA A 581 3.41 52.75 27.33
N GLU A 582 3.91 53.13 26.15
CA GLU A 582 3.80 54.51 25.63
C GLU A 582 3.31 54.52 24.17
N GLY A 583 2.00 54.33 24.00
CA GLY A 583 1.15 55.22 23.21
C GLY A 583 1.47 55.65 21.77
N GLU A 584 2.42 55.08 21.03
CA GLU A 584 2.73 55.57 19.67
C GLU A 584 2.62 54.50 18.58
N ILE A 585 1.80 54.82 17.58
CA ILE A 585 1.43 53.95 16.45
C ILE A 585 2.55 54.01 15.39
N PRO A 586 2.98 52.88 14.80
CA PRO A 586 4.01 52.88 13.77
C PRO A 586 3.67 53.77 12.55
N PRO A 587 4.66 54.31 11.84
CA PRO A 587 4.47 54.98 10.55
C PRO A 587 3.81 54.06 9.52
N ASN A 588 2.97 54.62 8.63
CA ASN A 588 2.18 53.84 7.66
C ASN A 588 3.03 52.94 6.75
N ASP A 589 4.26 53.35 6.41
CA ASP A 589 5.14 52.56 5.54
C ASP A 589 5.72 51.32 6.24
N LEU A 590 5.97 51.40 7.56
CA LEU A 590 6.39 50.26 8.37
C LEU A 590 5.26 49.22 8.52
N LEU A 591 4.04 49.72 8.72
CA LEU A 591 2.85 48.86 8.82
C LEU A 591 2.61 48.10 7.52
N ARG A 592 2.88 48.68 6.34
CA ARG A 592 2.68 48.01 5.05
C ARG A 592 3.57 46.77 4.89
N GLU A 593 4.85 46.88 5.21
CA GLU A 593 5.81 45.76 5.13
C GLU A 593 5.46 44.63 6.11
N TYR A 594 5.09 44.97 7.35
CA TYR A 594 4.60 43.97 8.30
C TYR A 594 3.30 43.30 7.84
N LEU A 595 2.40 44.06 7.22
CA LEU A 595 1.09 43.59 6.78
C LEU A 595 1.21 42.58 5.64
N ASP A 596 2.20 42.73 4.74
CA ASP A 596 2.54 41.72 3.74
C ASP A 596 2.97 40.39 4.41
N ILE A 597 3.80 40.44 5.45
CA ILE A 597 4.27 39.25 6.17
C ILE A 597 3.15 38.60 7.00
N ASP A 598 2.37 39.37 7.78
CA ASP A 598 1.23 38.85 8.56
C ASP A 598 0.16 38.24 7.63
N PHE A 599 -0.04 38.83 6.45
CA PHE A 599 -0.90 38.26 5.43
C PHE A 599 -0.39 36.89 4.98
N ILE A 600 0.88 36.78 4.58
CA ILE A 600 1.47 35.52 4.11
C ILE A 600 1.37 34.46 5.22
N ALA A 601 1.66 34.83 6.47
CA ALA A 601 1.62 33.93 7.62
C ALA A 601 0.21 33.34 7.83
N ARG A 602 -0.83 34.19 7.81
CA ARG A 602 -2.24 33.76 7.99
C ARG A 602 -2.78 33.01 6.78
N ALA A 603 -2.50 33.49 5.57
CA ALA A 603 -2.93 32.85 4.33
C ALA A 603 -2.30 31.48 4.09
N THR A 604 -1.19 31.17 4.78
CA THR A 604 -0.51 29.86 4.68
C THR A 604 -0.58 29.05 5.97
N GLU A 605 -1.35 29.46 6.98
CA GLU A 605 -1.41 28.78 8.28
C GLU A 605 -1.87 27.31 8.16
N PHE A 606 -2.88 27.07 7.31
CA PHE A 606 -3.44 25.73 7.11
C PHE A 606 -2.51 24.81 6.28
N VAL A 607 -1.53 25.36 5.56
CA VAL A 607 -0.62 24.61 4.69
C VAL A 607 0.12 23.52 5.45
N GLY A 608 0.58 23.82 6.67
CA GLY A 608 1.34 22.87 7.49
C GLY A 608 0.61 21.54 7.72
N ARG A 609 -0.73 21.57 7.79
CA ARG A 609 -1.56 20.37 7.98
C ARG A 609 -1.79 19.60 6.67
N LEU A 610 -1.87 20.31 5.55
CA LEU A 610 -2.15 19.71 4.24
C LEU A 610 -1.05 18.77 3.75
N ILE A 611 0.18 19.01 4.21
CA ILE A 611 1.36 18.23 3.82
C ILE A 611 1.16 16.76 4.15
N PHE A 612 0.54 16.44 5.29
CA PHE A 612 0.44 15.06 5.75
C PHE A 612 -0.51 14.19 4.93
N TYR A 613 -1.52 14.76 4.28
CA TYR A 613 -2.56 13.95 3.62
C TYR A 613 -2.00 13.07 2.50
N PRO A 614 -1.22 13.59 1.52
CA PRO A 614 -0.56 12.75 0.52
C PRO A 614 0.37 11.69 1.13
N PHE A 615 1.16 12.05 2.15
CA PHE A 615 2.13 11.11 2.74
C PHE A 615 1.45 9.99 3.55
N ILE A 616 0.34 10.27 4.25
CA ILE A 616 -0.46 9.23 4.92
C ILE A 616 -0.98 8.23 3.88
N LEU A 617 -1.53 8.73 2.76
CA LEU A 617 -2.06 7.87 1.69
C LEU A 617 -0.95 7.04 1.03
N ILE A 618 0.19 7.66 0.70
CA ILE A 618 1.34 6.95 0.12
C ILE A 618 1.86 5.90 1.11
N SER A 619 1.92 6.21 2.40
CA SER A 619 2.35 5.26 3.43
C SER A 619 1.39 4.08 3.55
N LEU A 620 0.07 4.32 3.51
CA LEU A 620 -0.93 3.24 3.47
C LEU A 620 -0.75 2.34 2.25
N LEU A 621 -0.47 2.91 1.08
CA LEU A 621 -0.21 2.15 -0.14
C LEU A 621 1.07 1.31 -0.04
N ILE A 622 2.13 1.84 0.58
CA ILE A 622 3.38 1.10 0.82
C ILE A 622 3.14 -0.03 1.83
N ILE A 623 2.46 0.25 2.93
CA ILE A 623 2.10 -0.73 3.96
C ILE A 623 1.22 -1.84 3.37
N SER A 624 0.31 -1.50 2.44
CA SER A 624 -0.55 -2.46 1.76
C SER A 624 0.23 -3.54 0.99
N ARG A 625 1.50 -3.27 0.62
CA ARG A 625 2.37 -4.21 -0.11
C ARG A 625 3.42 -4.89 0.79
N LEU A 626 3.26 -4.86 2.10
CA LEU A 626 4.16 -5.59 2.99
C LEU A 626 4.04 -7.10 2.77
N GLY A 627 5.19 -7.78 2.79
CA GLY A 627 5.26 -9.25 2.67
C GLY A 627 4.60 -10.02 3.82
N VAL A 628 3.98 -9.33 4.79
CA VAL A 628 3.18 -9.92 5.87
C VAL A 628 1.81 -10.39 5.38
N PHE A 629 1.23 -9.70 4.40
CA PHE A 629 -0.09 -10.02 3.86
C PHE A 629 0.01 -11.10 2.79
N ASP A 630 0.89 -10.87 1.81
CA ASP A 630 1.08 -11.77 0.67
C ASP A 630 2.44 -11.52 -0.02
N HIS A 631 2.77 -12.28 -1.06
CA HIS A 631 3.99 -12.10 -1.84
C HIS A 631 3.88 -10.98 -2.88
N TRP A 632 3.92 -9.74 -2.40
CA TRP A 632 3.98 -8.55 -3.26
C TRP A 632 5.41 -8.25 -3.73
N THR A 633 5.60 -8.19 -5.05
CA THR A 633 6.87 -7.79 -5.64
C THR A 633 7.02 -6.27 -5.72
N TRP A 634 8.26 -5.77 -5.76
CA TRP A 634 8.57 -4.35 -5.90
C TRP A 634 9.35 -4.08 -7.19
N PRO A 635 8.68 -4.02 -8.35
CA PRO A 635 9.34 -3.63 -9.60
C PRO A 635 9.94 -2.23 -9.49
N VAL A 636 11.07 -2.01 -10.16
CA VAL A 636 11.73 -0.70 -10.21
C VAL A 636 10.76 0.38 -10.71
N ALA A 637 9.89 0.02 -11.65
CA ALA A 637 8.83 0.89 -12.16
C ALA A 637 7.97 1.52 -11.06
N LEU A 638 7.50 0.66 -10.14
CA LEU A 638 6.64 1.06 -9.04
C LEU A 638 7.39 1.97 -8.06
N LEU A 639 8.66 1.66 -7.77
CA LEU A 639 9.50 2.50 -6.91
C LEU A 639 9.67 3.91 -7.49
N ILE A 640 9.89 4.04 -8.80
CA ILE A 640 9.99 5.34 -9.48
C ILE A 640 8.67 6.11 -9.37
N ILE A 641 7.53 5.44 -9.61
CA ILE A 641 6.20 6.07 -9.56
C ILE A 641 5.89 6.60 -8.15
N VAL A 642 6.13 5.78 -7.12
CA VAL A 642 5.92 6.15 -5.71
C VAL A 642 6.87 7.29 -5.30
N ALA A 643 8.15 7.18 -5.66
CA ALA A 643 9.15 8.20 -5.37
C ALA A 643 8.83 9.53 -6.06
N PHE A 644 8.36 9.51 -7.30
CA PHE A 644 7.95 10.72 -8.01
C PHE A 644 6.71 11.36 -7.36
N ASN A 645 5.69 10.56 -7.00
CA ASN A 645 4.48 11.07 -6.34
C ASN A 645 4.81 11.74 -4.99
N ALA A 646 5.59 11.05 -4.14
CA ALA A 646 6.07 11.60 -2.87
C ALA A 646 6.98 12.82 -3.06
N GLY A 647 7.91 12.75 -4.03
CA GLY A 647 8.85 13.81 -4.37
C GLY A 647 8.15 15.07 -4.87
N TYR A 648 7.09 14.94 -5.68
CA TYR A 648 6.29 16.07 -6.15
C TYR A 648 5.55 16.75 -5.00
N ALA A 649 4.95 15.97 -4.09
CA ALA A 649 4.33 16.50 -2.88
C ALA A 649 5.36 17.29 -2.04
N ALA A 650 6.52 16.69 -1.74
CA ALA A 650 7.58 17.34 -0.96
C ALA A 650 8.13 18.60 -1.65
N PHE A 651 8.36 18.53 -2.97
CA PHE A 651 8.86 19.65 -3.77
C PHE A 651 7.91 20.86 -3.68
N SER A 652 6.60 20.65 -3.81
CA SER A 652 5.60 21.72 -3.74
C SER A 652 5.68 22.52 -2.42
N VAL A 653 5.93 21.82 -1.31
CA VAL A 653 6.05 22.39 0.03
C VAL A 653 7.35 23.16 0.21
N VAL A 654 8.48 22.52 -0.13
CA VAL A 654 9.81 23.16 -0.04
C VAL A 654 9.84 24.43 -0.88
N TYR A 655 9.21 24.40 -2.05
CA TYR A 655 9.21 25.52 -2.95
C TYR A 655 8.32 26.68 -2.48
N LEU A 656 7.15 26.40 -1.91
CA LEU A 656 6.32 27.43 -1.25
C LEU A 656 7.08 28.09 -0.10
N ARG A 657 7.71 27.30 0.77
CA ARG A 657 8.48 27.80 1.93
C ARG A 657 9.67 28.64 1.52
N ARG A 658 10.45 28.21 0.53
CA ARG A 658 11.52 29.04 -0.05
C ARG A 658 11.00 30.37 -0.58
N THR A 659 9.78 30.42 -1.10
CA THR A 659 9.18 31.65 -1.61
C THR A 659 8.73 32.56 -0.48
N ALA A 660 8.15 32.01 0.59
CA ALA A 660 7.84 32.75 1.82
C ALA A 660 9.11 33.29 2.49
N GLU A 661 10.15 32.47 2.65
CA GLU A 661 11.39 32.91 3.30
C GLU A 661 12.11 34.02 2.50
N ARG A 662 12.05 33.97 1.16
CA ARG A 662 12.51 35.08 0.31
C ARG A 662 11.69 36.36 0.53
N ALA A 663 10.39 36.23 0.80
CA ALA A 663 9.53 37.36 1.13
C ALA A 663 9.98 38.02 2.43
N ARG A 664 10.20 37.23 3.48
CA ARG A 664 10.76 37.67 4.77
C ARG A 664 12.11 38.36 4.59
N GLN A 665 13.07 37.73 3.90
CA GLN A 665 14.41 38.29 3.70
C GLN A 665 14.37 39.64 2.97
N ARG A 666 13.48 39.80 1.99
CA ARG A 666 13.34 41.06 1.24
C ARG A 666 12.68 42.15 2.09
N SER A 667 11.68 41.82 2.90
CA SER A 667 11.07 42.78 3.84
C SER A 667 12.08 43.23 4.91
N LEU A 668 12.83 42.28 5.49
CA LEU A 668 13.92 42.59 6.44
C LEU A 668 15.01 43.47 5.81
N LYS A 669 15.38 43.22 4.55
CA LYS A 669 16.35 44.07 3.84
C LYS A 669 15.84 45.49 3.67
N ARG A 670 14.56 45.68 3.29
CA ARG A 670 13.96 47.03 3.18
C ARG A 670 13.90 47.74 4.52
N LEU A 671 13.51 47.04 5.59
CA LEU A 671 13.53 47.59 6.95
C LEU A 671 14.94 48.00 7.38
N HIS A 672 15.95 47.20 7.06
CA HIS A 672 17.35 47.50 7.34
C HIS A 672 17.85 48.71 6.53
N ASP A 673 17.53 48.79 5.25
CA ASP A 673 17.88 49.94 4.38
C ASP A 673 17.23 51.23 4.91
N MET A 674 15.97 51.17 5.37
CA MET A 674 15.30 52.30 6.04
C MET A 674 15.99 52.68 7.35
N LEU A 675 16.35 51.70 8.19
CA LEU A 675 17.08 51.95 9.43
C LEU A 675 18.43 52.66 9.16
N ILE A 676 19.16 52.25 8.12
CA ILE A 676 20.41 52.91 7.70
C ILE A 676 20.14 54.35 7.29
N SER A 677 19.08 54.63 6.52
CA SER A 677 18.75 56.01 6.13
C SER A 677 18.45 56.91 7.33
N TYR A 678 17.71 56.42 8.33
CA TYR A 678 17.44 57.18 9.56
C TYR A 678 18.67 57.38 10.43
N THR A 679 19.54 56.37 10.50
CA THR A 679 20.80 56.45 11.25
C THR A 679 21.76 57.43 10.59
N ALA A 680 21.80 57.48 9.25
CA ALA A 680 22.61 58.42 8.49
C ALA A 680 22.13 59.88 8.60
N MET A 681 20.84 60.10 8.89
CA MET A 681 20.26 61.41 9.17
C MET A 681 20.52 61.91 10.61
N GLY A 682 21.24 61.14 11.44
CA GLY A 682 21.56 61.51 12.83
C GLY A 682 20.51 61.11 13.87
N GLU A 683 19.45 60.40 13.47
CA GLU A 683 18.35 59.95 14.33
C GLU A 683 18.41 58.43 14.63
N GLY A 684 19.62 57.88 14.77
CA GLY A 684 19.84 56.43 14.98
C GLY A 684 19.23 55.85 16.28
N ASP A 685 18.92 56.72 17.25
CA ASP A 685 18.23 56.42 18.51
C ASP A 685 16.85 57.10 18.59
N GLY A 686 16.37 57.63 17.47
CA GLY A 686 15.06 58.23 17.34
C GLY A 686 13.93 57.21 17.46
N LYS A 687 12.72 57.72 17.77
CA LYS A 687 11.51 56.91 17.94
C LYS A 687 11.25 55.97 16.75
N GLU A 688 11.44 56.46 15.52
CA GLU A 688 11.20 55.69 14.29
C GLU A 688 12.18 54.52 14.12
N ALA A 689 13.45 54.72 14.50
CA ALA A 689 14.47 53.67 14.48
C ALA A 689 14.15 52.55 15.48
N LYS A 690 13.60 52.88 16.66
CA LYS A 690 13.17 51.89 17.66
C LYS A 690 11.99 51.06 17.15
N THR A 691 10.98 51.68 16.54
CA THR A 691 9.84 50.98 15.95
C THR A 691 10.25 50.07 14.78
N ILE A 692 11.24 50.48 13.97
CA ILE A 692 11.81 49.62 12.91
C ILE A 692 12.50 48.38 13.51
N ARG A 693 13.25 48.52 14.60
CA ARG A 693 13.88 47.38 15.29
C ARG A 693 12.83 46.42 15.86
N GLU A 694 11.74 46.95 16.42
CA GLU A 694 10.62 46.14 16.93
C GLU A 694 9.87 45.38 15.82
N ALA A 695 9.60 46.03 14.67
CA ALA A 695 9.01 45.34 13.53
C ALA A 695 9.96 44.26 12.97
N THR A 696 11.27 44.53 12.98
CA THR A 696 12.30 43.58 12.56
C THR A 696 12.29 42.32 13.44
N THR A 697 12.22 42.46 14.77
CA THR A 697 12.19 41.31 15.69
C THR A 697 10.90 40.51 15.55
N LEU A 698 9.75 41.17 15.32
CA LEU A 698 8.48 40.49 15.09
C LEU A 698 8.48 39.67 13.79
N ILE A 699 9.00 40.22 12.69
CA ILE A 699 9.10 39.50 11.40
C ILE A 699 10.09 38.33 11.50
N GLN A 700 11.19 38.50 12.24
CA GLN A 700 12.17 37.44 12.49
C GLN A 700 11.58 36.30 13.33
N ASN A 701 10.77 36.60 14.34
CA ASN A 701 10.16 35.63 15.23
C ASN A 701 8.82 35.05 14.73
N GLU A 702 8.38 35.39 13.52
CA GLU A 702 7.10 34.96 12.97
C GLU A 702 7.11 33.47 12.56
N ASP A 703 6.69 32.57 13.44
CA ASP A 703 6.70 31.12 13.16
C ASP A 703 5.39 30.56 12.58
N ARG A 704 4.45 31.40 12.13
CA ARG A 704 3.16 30.93 11.60
C ARG A 704 3.22 30.53 10.12
N GLY A 705 2.42 29.53 9.75
CA GLY A 705 2.20 29.10 8.36
C GLY A 705 3.48 28.66 7.64
N ALA A 706 3.75 29.27 6.48
CA ALA A 706 4.90 28.94 5.65
C ALA A 706 6.26 29.35 6.25
N PHE A 707 6.26 30.15 7.32
CA PHE A 707 7.48 30.68 7.96
C PHE A 707 8.05 29.84 9.10
N ALA A 708 7.30 28.85 9.60
CA ALA A 708 7.76 27.96 10.66
C ALA A 708 9.13 27.30 10.32
N ALA A 709 9.99 27.08 11.32
CA ALA A 709 11.36 26.55 11.16
C ALA A 709 11.46 25.07 10.75
N ILE A 710 12.32 24.72 9.78
CA ILE A 710 12.50 23.35 9.20
C ILE A 710 12.81 22.25 10.24
N SER A 711 13.49 22.59 11.33
CA SER A 711 13.93 21.63 12.36
C SER A 711 12.85 21.21 13.35
N GLN A 712 11.75 21.97 13.47
CA GLN A 712 10.66 21.65 14.40
C GLN A 712 9.52 20.81 13.76
N GLN A 713 9.70 20.28 12.53
CA GLN A 713 8.59 20.27 11.57
C GLN A 713 8.05 18.96 10.96
N PRO A 714 6.75 19.00 10.59
CA PRO A 714 5.96 17.95 9.96
C PRO A 714 6.45 17.43 8.62
N LEU A 715 7.35 18.11 7.89
CA LEU A 715 7.84 17.62 6.60
C LEU A 715 8.84 16.47 6.76
N ALA A 716 9.79 16.60 7.70
CA ALA A 716 10.70 15.51 8.04
C ALA A 716 9.90 14.33 8.60
N ALA A 717 8.95 14.60 9.50
CA ALA A 717 8.00 13.60 10.00
C ALA A 717 7.19 12.94 8.85
N ALA A 718 6.67 13.73 7.90
CA ALA A 718 5.89 13.23 6.77
C ALA A 718 6.71 12.41 5.76
N LEU A 719 7.97 12.81 5.52
CA LEU A 719 8.92 12.06 4.70
C LEU A 719 9.42 10.78 5.40
N LEU A 720 9.36 10.74 6.73
CA LEU A 720 9.65 9.55 7.54
C LEU A 720 8.41 8.66 7.71
N LEU A 721 7.21 9.09 7.34
CA LEU A 721 6.01 8.24 7.41
C LEU A 721 6.16 6.91 6.65
N PRO A 722 6.75 6.91 5.44
CA PRO A 722 7.03 5.66 4.73
C PRO A 722 8.12 4.79 5.37
N SER A 723 8.97 5.34 6.25
CA SER A 723 10.07 4.61 6.86
C SER A 723 9.64 3.87 8.13
N GLY A 724 8.83 2.82 7.96
CA GLY A 724 8.55 1.78 8.96
C GLY A 724 8.38 2.29 10.40
N SER A 725 9.36 1.96 11.27
CA SER A 725 9.34 2.30 12.70
C SER A 725 9.43 3.80 13.00
N ALA A 726 10.19 4.56 12.22
CA ALA A 726 10.29 6.02 12.37
C ALA A 726 8.99 6.72 11.96
N GLY A 727 8.27 6.15 10.99
CA GLY A 727 6.96 6.63 10.56
C GLY A 727 5.87 6.47 11.62
N ILE A 728 5.86 5.36 12.36
CA ILE A 728 4.91 5.15 13.47
C ILE A 728 5.15 6.17 14.60
N TRP A 729 6.41 6.43 14.95
CA TRP A 729 6.77 7.44 15.95
C TRP A 729 6.38 8.86 15.49
N ALA A 730 6.65 9.20 14.22
CA ALA A 730 6.22 10.45 13.60
C ALA A 730 4.69 10.61 13.58
N LEU A 731 3.94 9.54 13.30
CA LEU A 731 2.48 9.54 13.45
C LEU A 731 2.12 9.85 14.89
N LEU A 732 2.54 9.06 15.87
CA LEU A 732 2.12 9.22 17.27
C LEU A 732 2.42 10.61 17.84
N GLN A 733 3.55 11.21 17.47
CA GLN A 733 3.94 12.54 17.97
C GLN A 733 3.18 13.69 17.29
N PHE A 734 2.93 13.61 15.98
CA PHE A 734 2.37 14.71 15.20
C PHE A 734 0.87 14.55 14.88
N PHE A 735 0.31 13.34 14.95
CA PHE A 735 -1.14 13.09 14.75
C PHE A 735 -2.00 13.90 15.72
N PRO A 736 -1.76 13.91 17.05
CA PRO A 736 -2.61 14.65 17.98
C PRO A 736 -2.61 16.16 17.68
N ARG A 737 -1.45 16.71 17.27
CA ARG A 737 -1.27 18.13 16.93
C ARG A 737 -1.88 18.53 15.58
N LEU A 738 -2.02 17.59 14.66
CA LEU A 738 -2.73 17.80 13.39
C LEU A 738 -4.22 18.10 13.58
N PHE A 739 -4.80 17.65 14.70
CA PHE A 739 -6.24 17.58 14.89
C PHE A 739 -6.76 18.29 16.16
N SER A 740 -5.87 18.83 17.00
CA SER A 740 -6.22 19.79 18.05
C SER A 740 -6.41 21.19 17.44
N GLY A 741 -7.65 21.51 17.08
CA GLY A 741 -8.05 22.83 16.58
C GLY A 741 -9.55 22.95 16.48
#